data_AF-A0A257EFF3-F1
#
_entry.id   AF-A0A257EFF3-F1
#
_cell.length_a   1.000
_cell.length_b   1.000
_cell.length_c   1.000
_cell.angle_alpha   90.00
_cell.angle_beta   90.00
_cell.angle_gamma   90.00
#
_symmetry.space_group_name_H-M   'P 1'
#
loop_
_entity.id
_entity.type
_entity.pdbx_description
1 polymer ?
#
loop_
_entity_poly.entity_id
_entity_poly.type
_entity_poly.pdbx_seq_one_letter_code
_entity_poly.pdbx_strand_id
1 'polypeptide(L)'
;MQVSRIRALRGPNLWSRHTAIEAIVSCSPDVHGLSAQHPVEQQLRRIFPEVGPFDGQRPGEAVTLAHALEKVTLGLQAHAGCPVSFSRTTPTEEPGVFQVVIQYTEEAVGRLALKLADQLCQAAIQGLGFDLEGAIAQLHELDEDVRLGPSTGSIVDAAVARGIPIRRLTDGSLVQFGWGAQQRRIQAAETDTTSAIAESIAQDKDLTKSLLHAAGVPVPMGRPAKTVDEAWAIALEVGLPVVVKPQDGNQGKGVSVNITERAAFDNAYATAERYGTVMVEKFLPGHDYRLLVVGNKLVAAARREPPLVVGDGKHTVRQLVDQVNADPRRGDGHSTSLTKIRFDDIAIGRLRAQDLEPESVPAKGRRVILRNNANLSTGGTATDVTDDVHPEVAARVVAAAQMVGVDICGVDVVCESVSRPLEEQNGGIVEVNAAPGLRMHISPSFGKGRDVGNAVIDHMFPDGGNGRVPVIAVTGTNGKTTTVRLTAHLLKAQGLRVGMTNTDGVYVNGRQTDSGDCSGPRSARNVLMHPDVDAAVFETARGGLLREGLAFDRCQVAIVTNLGAGDHLGLNYITTLEDLLVLKRVIVLNVAQSGMAVLNANDPAVVAMARHCPGDVTFFALDANHPVLATHRAQGKRVVYVEDGAIVAQKGKQVFRIPLSEVPLTRQGQIGFQTENVLASVGAAWAVNVHWDAIAQGLATFISDIQGVPGRFNVFDYKGATLIADYGHNPDAIAALVQAVDNMPAKKRVVVISGAGDRRDQDIRDQTQILGKAFDDVLLYQDACQRGREDGEVLGLLREGLQGALRTTHVQDIQGEFNAIDIALARLSPGDLCLILIDQVEEALAYITEKVKASTAS
;
A
#
# COMPACT_ATOMS: atom_id res chain seq x y z
N MET A 1 4.02 7.36 33.79
CA MET A 1 4.25 7.31 32.33
C MET A 1 3.00 7.80 31.62
N GLN A 2 3.15 8.59 30.56
CA GLN A 2 2.04 9.09 29.73
C GLN A 2 2.33 8.80 28.26
N VAL A 3 1.43 8.08 27.59
CA VAL A 3 1.46 7.87 26.14
C VAL A 3 0.63 8.96 25.48
N SER A 4 1.22 9.66 24.51
CA SER A 4 0.59 10.71 23.73
C SER A 4 0.88 10.52 22.25
N ARG A 5 0.06 11.15 21.39
CA ARG A 5 0.26 11.22 19.94
C ARG A 5 0.63 9.87 19.29
N ILE A 6 -0.39 9.04 19.08
CA ILE A 6 -0.23 7.73 18.44
C ILE A 6 -0.47 7.87 16.93
N ARG A 7 0.48 7.42 16.13
CA ARG A 7 0.43 7.42 14.66
C ARG A 7 0.66 6.02 14.10
N ALA A 8 0.05 5.74 12.97
CA ALA A 8 0.32 4.54 12.20
C ALA A 8 1.13 4.91 10.95
N LEU A 9 2.37 4.42 10.89
CA LEU A 9 3.23 4.45 9.72
C LEU A 9 2.82 3.27 8.83
N ARG A 10 2.39 3.56 7.61
CA ARG A 10 1.73 2.60 6.70
C ARG A 10 2.61 2.16 5.52
N GLY A 11 3.88 2.53 5.57
CA GLY A 11 4.87 2.16 4.57
C GLY A 11 6.27 2.45 5.08
N PRO A 12 7.30 2.31 4.22
CA PRO A 12 8.67 2.60 4.61
C PRO A 12 8.80 4.00 5.20
N ASN A 13 9.51 4.12 6.30
CA ASN A 13 9.53 5.31 7.13
C ASN A 13 10.95 5.57 7.66
N LEU A 14 11.08 6.56 8.54
CA LEU A 14 12.35 6.95 9.17
C LEU A 14 13.04 5.78 9.89
N TRP A 15 12.24 4.85 10.42
CA TRP A 15 12.70 3.83 11.37
C TRP A 15 12.96 2.48 10.70
N SER A 16 12.08 2.07 9.78
CA SER A 16 12.19 0.79 9.08
C SER A 16 11.39 0.77 7.77
N ARG A 17 11.45 -0.36 7.06
CA ARG A 17 10.56 -0.66 5.92
C ARG A 17 9.22 -1.27 6.34
N HIS A 18 9.03 -1.55 7.62
CA HIS A 18 7.80 -2.15 8.15
C HIS A 18 6.75 -1.08 8.45
N THR A 19 5.50 -1.50 8.40
CA THR A 19 4.38 -0.82 9.06
C THR A 19 4.63 -0.77 10.57
N ALA A 20 4.44 0.40 11.19
CA ALA A 20 4.73 0.58 12.60
C ALA A 20 3.79 1.59 13.28
N ILE A 21 3.48 1.35 14.55
CA ILE A 21 2.85 2.33 15.43
C ILE A 21 3.96 3.18 16.04
N GLU A 22 3.87 4.49 15.87
CA GLU A 22 4.71 5.48 16.55
C GLU A 22 3.91 6.12 17.69
N ALA A 23 4.51 6.19 18.88
CA ALA A 23 3.94 6.84 20.04
C ALA A 23 4.98 7.76 20.71
N ILE A 24 4.51 8.89 21.26
CA ILE A 24 5.32 9.78 22.09
C ILE A 24 5.08 9.45 23.55
N VAL A 25 6.13 9.08 24.26
CA VAL A 25 6.04 8.58 25.64
C VAL A 25 6.82 9.48 26.58
N SER A 26 6.13 10.06 27.56
CA SER A 26 6.74 10.85 28.62
C SER A 26 6.88 9.99 29.88
N CYS A 27 8.10 9.90 30.39
CA CYS A 27 8.46 9.21 31.63
C CYS A 27 8.80 10.23 32.72
N SER A 28 8.26 10.04 33.93
CA SER A 28 8.63 10.89 35.07
C SER A 28 10.03 10.52 35.59
N PRO A 29 10.74 11.48 36.22
CA PRO A 29 12.11 11.28 36.71
C PRO A 29 12.29 10.06 37.63
N ASP A 30 11.26 9.80 38.42
CA ASP A 30 11.16 8.76 39.45
C ASP A 30 11.13 7.33 38.88
N VAL A 31 11.08 7.18 37.54
CA VAL A 31 11.05 5.89 36.85
C VAL A 31 12.10 5.78 35.74
N HIS A 32 13.18 6.55 35.85
CA HIS A 32 14.39 6.35 35.06
C HIS A 32 15.29 5.27 35.68
N GLY A 33 15.94 4.46 34.83
CA GLY A 33 16.90 3.45 35.30
C GLY A 33 16.27 2.12 35.67
N LEU A 34 15.37 1.61 34.82
CA LEU A 34 15.00 0.20 34.91
C LEU A 34 16.26 -0.66 34.86
N SER A 35 16.29 -1.65 35.73
CA SER A 35 17.36 -2.63 35.84
C SER A 35 16.72 -3.92 36.35
N ALA A 36 17.43 -5.04 36.23
CA ALA A 36 16.94 -6.33 36.72
C ALA A 36 16.54 -6.32 38.23
N GLN A 37 17.07 -5.37 39.00
CA GLN A 37 16.75 -5.19 40.43
C GLN A 37 15.62 -4.17 40.68
N HIS A 38 15.19 -3.42 39.67
CA HIS A 38 14.14 -2.42 39.80
C HIS A 38 12.77 -3.09 40.03
N PRO A 39 11.99 -2.70 41.06
CA PRO A 39 10.74 -3.38 41.42
C PRO A 39 9.73 -3.47 40.26
N VAL A 40 9.63 -2.41 39.46
CA VAL A 40 8.73 -2.38 38.29
C VAL A 40 9.16 -3.39 37.22
N GLU A 41 10.47 -3.53 36.94
CA GLU A 41 10.94 -4.53 35.98
C GLU A 41 10.71 -5.95 36.49
N GLN A 42 10.98 -6.20 37.78
CA GLN A 42 10.69 -7.50 38.40
C GLN A 42 9.21 -7.85 38.31
N GLN A 43 8.33 -6.88 38.56
CA GLN A 43 6.89 -7.07 38.44
C GLN A 43 6.47 -7.32 36.99
N LEU A 44 7.01 -6.57 36.03
CA LEU A 44 6.75 -6.78 34.60
C LEU A 44 7.15 -8.19 34.16
N ARG A 45 8.35 -8.64 34.55
CA ARG A 45 8.84 -9.99 34.24
C ARG A 45 8.15 -11.10 35.03
N ARG A 46 7.53 -10.77 36.16
CA ARG A 46 6.67 -11.70 36.90
C ARG A 46 5.31 -11.86 36.22
N ILE A 47 4.75 -10.79 35.68
CA ILE A 47 3.47 -10.80 34.95
C ILE A 47 3.68 -11.43 33.57
N PHE A 48 4.73 -11.04 32.84
CA PHE A 48 5.03 -11.47 31.48
C PHE A 48 6.49 -11.95 31.36
N PRO A 49 6.81 -13.18 31.81
CA PRO A 49 8.17 -13.72 31.81
C PRO A 49 8.86 -13.71 30.44
N GLU A 50 8.11 -13.93 29.37
CA GLU A 50 8.60 -14.09 28.01
C GLU A 50 9.04 -12.78 27.35
N VAL A 51 8.72 -11.62 27.94
CA VAL A 51 9.17 -10.31 27.43
C VAL A 51 10.69 -10.12 27.52
N GLY A 52 11.35 -10.89 28.40
CA GLY A 52 12.80 -10.84 28.59
C GLY A 52 13.28 -9.60 29.37
N PRO A 53 14.60 -9.36 29.44
CA PRO A 53 15.17 -8.16 30.03
C PRO A 53 14.93 -6.93 29.14
N PHE A 54 14.87 -5.76 29.76
CA PHE A 54 14.79 -4.49 29.05
C PHE A 54 16.21 -3.93 28.90
N ASP A 55 16.74 -3.94 27.68
CA ASP A 55 18.05 -3.40 27.37
C ASP A 55 17.93 -2.12 26.54
N GLY A 56 18.80 -1.15 26.80
CA GLY A 56 18.97 0.02 25.93
C GLY A 56 19.56 -0.40 24.59
N GLN A 57 19.21 0.30 23.51
CA GLN A 57 19.74 -0.03 22.18
C GLN A 57 21.22 0.34 22.03
N ARG A 58 21.72 1.27 22.87
CA ARG A 58 23.13 1.68 22.89
C ARG A 58 23.79 1.34 24.24
N PRO A 59 25.07 0.93 24.25
CA PRO A 59 25.82 0.78 25.49
C PRO A 59 25.81 2.07 26.32
N GLY A 60 25.38 1.98 27.58
CA GLY A 60 25.29 3.13 28.49
C GLY A 60 23.99 3.94 28.41
N GLU A 61 23.03 3.56 27.55
CA GLU A 61 21.71 4.17 27.52
C GLU A 61 20.89 3.74 28.74
N ALA A 62 20.31 4.70 29.46
CA ALA A 62 19.47 4.42 30.61
C ALA A 62 18.14 3.80 30.15
N VAL A 63 17.83 2.61 30.65
CA VAL A 63 16.57 1.92 30.36
C VAL A 63 15.43 2.62 31.10
N THR A 64 14.30 2.82 30.42
CA THR A 64 13.14 3.55 30.93
C THR A 64 11.86 2.79 30.67
N LEU A 65 10.74 3.24 31.25
CA LEU A 65 9.43 2.69 30.94
C LEU A 65 9.04 2.75 29.45
N ALA A 66 9.62 3.66 28.67
CA ALA A 66 9.43 3.67 27.22
C ALA A 66 9.96 2.39 26.56
N HIS A 67 11.12 1.89 27.01
CA HIS A 67 11.70 0.62 26.57
C HIS A 67 10.87 -0.59 27.04
N ALA A 68 10.32 -0.53 28.25
CA ALA A 68 9.39 -1.55 28.72
C ALA A 68 8.11 -1.58 27.86
N LEU A 69 7.50 -0.42 27.59
CA LEU A 69 6.33 -0.31 26.74
C LEU A 69 6.60 -0.87 25.33
N GLU A 70 7.75 -0.54 24.74
CA GLU A 70 8.21 -1.07 23.46
C GLU A 70 8.20 -2.61 23.45
N LYS A 71 8.91 -3.23 24.41
CA LYS A 71 9.11 -4.67 24.45
C LYS A 71 7.83 -5.43 24.82
N VAL A 72 7.05 -4.90 25.76
CA VAL A 72 5.75 -5.48 26.12
C VAL A 72 4.79 -5.43 24.92
N THR A 73 4.72 -4.31 24.21
CA THR A 73 3.87 -4.18 23.01
C THR A 73 4.27 -5.18 21.92
N LEU A 74 5.57 -5.31 21.64
CA LEU A 74 6.07 -6.28 20.67
C LEU A 74 5.80 -7.73 21.14
N GLY A 75 6.06 -8.02 22.41
CA GLY A 75 5.86 -9.32 23.02
C GLY A 75 4.41 -9.79 22.98
N LEU A 76 3.46 -8.90 23.34
CA LEU A 76 2.03 -9.21 23.29
C LEU A 76 1.57 -9.59 21.88
N GLN A 77 2.00 -8.86 20.85
CA GLN A 77 1.68 -9.19 19.45
C GLN A 77 2.29 -10.54 19.04
N ALA A 78 3.56 -10.78 19.37
CA ALA A 78 4.23 -12.03 19.03
C ALA A 78 3.55 -13.25 19.68
N HIS A 79 3.11 -13.13 20.95
CA HIS A 79 2.40 -14.20 21.66
C HIS A 79 0.95 -14.39 21.19
N ALA A 80 0.33 -13.36 20.60
CA ALA A 80 -0.95 -13.48 19.91
C ALA A 80 -0.84 -14.19 18.55
N GLY A 81 0.38 -14.46 18.07
CA GLY A 81 0.66 -15.14 16.80
C GLY A 81 0.98 -14.20 15.63
N CYS A 82 1.13 -12.89 15.87
CA CYS A 82 1.46 -11.93 14.84
C CYS A 82 2.96 -12.01 14.46
N PRO A 83 3.32 -12.09 13.16
CA PRO A 83 4.72 -12.17 12.73
C PRO A 83 5.41 -10.80 12.76
N VAL A 84 5.69 -10.29 13.95
CA VAL A 84 6.38 -9.01 14.19
C VAL A 84 7.74 -9.22 14.86
N SER A 85 8.72 -8.41 14.49
CA SER A 85 10.10 -8.52 15.01
C SER A 85 10.80 -7.18 15.24
N PHE A 86 10.29 -6.09 14.67
CA PHE A 86 10.92 -4.78 14.76
C PHE A 86 10.27 -3.90 15.83
N SER A 87 11.11 -3.31 16.68
CA SER A 87 10.72 -2.24 17.59
C SER A 87 11.91 -1.34 17.90
N ARG A 88 11.65 -0.08 18.27
CA ARG A 88 12.69 0.89 18.61
C ARG A 88 12.19 2.00 19.52
N THR A 89 12.99 2.33 20.53
CA THR A 89 12.83 3.53 21.36
C THR A 89 13.97 4.51 21.06
N THR A 90 13.68 5.81 21.02
CA THR A 90 14.71 6.85 20.84
C THR A 90 14.35 8.08 21.69
N PRO A 91 15.29 8.62 22.48
CA PRO A 91 15.05 9.84 23.25
C PRO A 91 14.88 11.05 22.34
N THR A 92 14.05 12.00 22.75
CA THR A 92 13.91 13.31 22.09
C THR A 92 14.80 14.35 22.78
N GLU A 93 14.83 15.58 22.25
CA GLU A 93 15.52 16.70 22.91
C GLU A 93 14.86 17.11 24.24
N GLU A 94 13.57 16.82 24.40
CA GLU A 94 12.86 17.04 25.65
C GLU A 94 13.23 15.95 26.67
N PRO A 95 13.84 16.31 27.81
CA PRO A 95 14.22 15.33 28.83
C PRO A 95 13.03 14.50 29.30
N GLY A 96 13.20 13.18 29.33
CA GLY A 96 12.15 12.25 29.74
C GLY A 96 11.09 11.95 28.68
N VAL A 97 11.21 12.50 27.46
CA VAL A 97 10.29 12.23 26.35
C VAL A 97 10.97 11.36 25.29
N PHE A 98 10.27 10.32 24.84
CA PHE A 98 10.77 9.29 23.92
C PHE A 98 9.83 9.08 22.74
N GLN A 99 10.39 8.75 21.58
CA GLN A 99 9.68 8.18 20.45
C GLN A 99 9.78 6.66 20.52
N VAL A 100 8.64 5.98 20.64
CA VAL A 100 8.54 4.51 20.65
C VAL A 100 7.86 4.05 19.37
N VAL A 101 8.51 3.14 18.66
CA VAL A 101 8.11 2.65 17.34
C VAL A 101 8.01 1.13 17.40
N ILE A 102 6.84 0.56 17.12
CA ILE A 102 6.62 -0.89 17.17
C ILE A 102 5.99 -1.36 15.88
N GLN A 103 6.56 -2.40 15.26
CA GLN A 103 5.97 -3.02 14.06
C GLN A 103 4.57 -3.56 14.35
N TYR A 104 3.70 -3.49 13.35
CA TYR A 104 2.41 -4.21 13.33
C TYR A 104 2.20 -4.88 11.98
N THR A 105 1.42 -5.95 11.94
CA THR A 105 0.89 -6.58 10.72
C THR A 105 -0.50 -6.05 10.40
N GLU A 106 -1.37 -6.02 11.41
CA GLU A 106 -2.72 -5.45 11.35
C GLU A 106 -2.83 -4.22 12.25
N GLU A 107 -3.27 -3.08 11.71
CA GLU A 107 -3.21 -1.78 12.42
C GLU A 107 -4.05 -1.81 13.70
N ALA A 108 -5.23 -2.45 13.67
CA ALA A 108 -6.11 -2.57 14.82
C ALA A 108 -5.46 -3.38 15.96
N VAL A 109 -4.77 -4.47 15.62
CA VAL A 109 -4.06 -5.33 16.58
C VAL A 109 -2.88 -4.57 17.19
N GLY A 110 -2.07 -3.88 16.38
CA GLY A 110 -0.95 -3.08 16.88
C GLY A 110 -1.38 -1.96 17.83
N ARG A 111 -2.50 -1.29 17.54
CA ARG A 111 -3.08 -0.26 18.43
C ARG A 111 -3.60 -0.85 19.74
N LEU A 112 -4.29 -1.99 19.67
CA LEU A 112 -4.78 -2.67 20.88
C LEU A 112 -3.61 -3.18 21.73
N ALA A 113 -2.58 -3.74 21.10
CA ALA A 113 -1.39 -4.21 21.79
C ALA A 113 -0.67 -3.07 22.55
N LEU A 114 -0.55 -1.89 21.93
CA LEU A 114 0.04 -0.73 22.61
C LEU A 114 -0.80 -0.29 23.82
N LYS A 115 -2.13 -0.31 23.68
CA LYS A 115 -3.05 0.03 24.77
C LYS A 115 -2.96 -0.98 25.93
N LEU A 116 -2.94 -2.28 25.63
CA LEU A 116 -2.80 -3.34 26.63
C LEU A 116 -1.43 -3.31 27.29
N ALA A 117 -0.38 -3.00 26.53
CA ALA A 117 0.98 -2.82 27.06
C ALA A 117 1.06 -1.63 28.02
N ASP A 118 0.44 -0.48 27.71
CA ASP A 118 0.36 0.65 28.63
C ASP A 118 -0.37 0.26 29.92
N GLN A 119 -1.50 -0.44 29.83
CA GLN A 119 -2.22 -0.95 31.00
C GLN A 119 -1.38 -1.90 31.85
N LEU A 120 -0.65 -2.82 31.22
CA LEU A 120 0.27 -3.75 31.90
C LEU A 120 1.40 -2.99 32.60
N CYS A 121 2.01 -2.01 31.94
CA CYS A 121 3.02 -1.14 32.54
C CYS A 121 2.47 -0.37 33.74
N GLN A 122 1.26 0.21 33.66
CA GLN A 122 0.63 0.91 34.78
C GLN A 122 0.32 -0.04 35.94
N ALA A 123 -0.17 -1.25 35.67
CA ALA A 123 -0.40 -2.26 36.70
C ALA A 123 0.91 -2.63 37.41
N ALA A 124 2.01 -2.78 36.66
CA ALA A 124 3.32 -3.06 37.24
C ALA A 124 3.85 -1.92 38.12
N ILE A 125 3.66 -0.65 37.70
CA ILE A 125 4.02 0.54 38.49
C ILE A 125 3.23 0.59 39.80
N GLN A 126 1.95 0.22 39.77
CA GLN A 126 1.05 0.26 40.92
C GLN A 126 1.12 -1.02 41.79
N GLY A 127 1.92 -2.02 41.39
CA GLY A 127 1.99 -3.32 42.08
C GLY A 127 0.72 -4.16 41.97
N LEU A 128 -0.15 -3.88 40.99
CA LEU A 128 -1.39 -4.61 40.74
C LEU A 128 -1.15 -5.86 39.87
N GLY A 129 -2.14 -6.76 39.86
CA GLY A 129 -2.20 -7.87 38.91
C GLY A 129 -2.69 -7.42 37.53
N PHE A 130 -2.35 -8.19 36.50
CA PHE A 130 -2.80 -7.99 35.12
C PHE A 130 -3.15 -9.35 34.51
N ASP A 131 -4.29 -9.44 33.83
CA ASP A 131 -4.72 -10.66 33.14
C ASP A 131 -4.01 -10.78 31.78
N LEU A 132 -2.81 -11.36 31.81
CA LEU A 132 -1.99 -11.54 30.60
C LEU A 132 -2.64 -12.51 29.61
N GLU A 133 -3.19 -13.62 30.10
CA GLU A 133 -3.82 -14.63 29.25
C GLU A 133 -5.05 -14.05 28.53
N GLY A 134 -5.90 -13.31 29.26
CA GLY A 134 -7.05 -12.61 28.66
C GLY A 134 -6.63 -11.55 27.63
N ALA A 135 -5.55 -10.81 27.89
CA ALA A 135 -5.02 -9.83 26.94
C ALA A 135 -4.48 -10.47 25.65
N ILE A 136 -3.73 -11.58 25.76
CA ILE A 136 -3.24 -12.34 24.60
C ILE A 136 -4.42 -12.96 23.84
N ALA A 137 -5.40 -13.53 24.54
CA ALA A 137 -6.60 -14.09 23.92
C ALA A 137 -7.40 -13.04 23.15
N GLN A 138 -7.56 -11.84 23.72
CA GLN A 138 -8.23 -10.72 23.05
C GLN A 138 -7.50 -10.27 21.79
N LEU A 139 -6.15 -10.22 21.82
CA LEU A 139 -5.35 -9.90 20.64
C LEU A 139 -5.43 -10.99 19.58
N HIS A 140 -5.41 -12.25 19.99
CA HIS A 140 -5.54 -13.39 19.08
C HIS A 140 -6.92 -13.40 18.40
N GLU A 141 -8.00 -13.22 19.16
CA GLU A 141 -9.37 -13.14 18.62
C GLU A 141 -9.51 -11.98 17.62
N LEU A 142 -8.95 -10.81 17.95
CA LEU A 142 -8.96 -9.67 17.03
C LEU A 142 -8.13 -9.95 15.77
N ASP A 143 -6.94 -10.56 15.88
CA ASP A 143 -6.13 -10.95 14.73
C ASP A 143 -6.87 -11.94 13.83
N GLU A 144 -7.53 -12.95 14.41
CA GLU A 144 -8.33 -13.93 13.65
C GLU A 144 -9.50 -13.30 12.89
N ASP A 145 -10.14 -12.28 13.46
CA ASP A 145 -11.29 -11.58 12.86
C ASP A 145 -10.85 -10.65 11.72
N VAL A 146 -9.74 -9.93 11.90
CA VAL A 146 -9.33 -8.90 10.93
C VAL A 146 -8.41 -9.44 9.84
N ARG A 147 -7.59 -10.46 10.08
CA ARG A 147 -6.62 -10.95 9.08
C ARG A 147 -7.29 -11.58 7.86
N LEU A 148 -6.53 -11.72 6.77
CA LEU A 148 -7.02 -12.42 5.59
C LEU A 148 -7.20 -13.92 5.87
N GLY A 149 -8.34 -14.47 5.42
CA GLY A 149 -8.59 -15.92 5.48
C GLY A 149 -7.59 -16.73 4.64
N PRO A 150 -7.41 -18.03 4.91
CA PRO A 150 -6.29 -18.82 4.38
C PRO A 150 -6.22 -18.87 2.85
N SER A 151 -7.36 -18.88 2.15
CA SER A 151 -7.37 -18.84 0.68
C SER A 151 -6.78 -17.53 0.15
N THR A 152 -7.35 -16.39 0.55
CA THR A 152 -6.89 -15.06 0.13
C THR A 152 -5.46 -14.78 0.62
N GLY A 153 -5.17 -15.17 1.87
CA GLY A 153 -3.85 -15.07 2.48
C GLY A 153 -2.78 -15.76 1.62
N SER A 154 -3.03 -16.99 1.15
CA SER A 154 -2.07 -17.71 0.31
C SER A 154 -1.74 -17.00 -1.02
N ILE A 155 -2.72 -16.34 -1.63
CA ILE A 155 -2.52 -15.56 -2.87
C ILE A 155 -1.73 -14.28 -2.56
N VAL A 156 -2.04 -13.62 -1.44
CA VAL A 156 -1.32 -12.42 -0.97
C VAL A 156 0.12 -12.75 -0.60
N ASP A 157 0.36 -13.83 0.12
CA ASP A 157 1.70 -14.27 0.51
C ASP A 157 2.56 -14.58 -0.72
N ALA A 158 1.98 -15.26 -1.73
CA ALA A 158 2.63 -15.49 -3.02
C ALA A 158 2.99 -14.17 -3.74
N ALA A 159 2.09 -13.20 -3.74
CA ALA A 159 2.34 -11.88 -4.33
C ALA A 159 3.48 -11.14 -3.61
N VAL A 160 3.46 -11.13 -2.27
CA VAL A 160 4.49 -10.51 -1.44
C VAL A 160 5.85 -11.18 -1.65
N ALA A 161 5.89 -12.52 -1.71
CA ALA A 161 7.10 -13.28 -2.00
C ALA A 161 7.69 -12.94 -3.39
N ARG A 162 6.83 -12.65 -4.38
CA ARG A 162 7.22 -12.19 -5.72
C ARG A 162 7.51 -10.67 -5.80
N GLY A 163 7.34 -9.94 -4.69
CA GLY A 163 7.58 -8.49 -4.61
C GLY A 163 6.54 -7.64 -5.34
N ILE A 164 5.32 -8.18 -5.51
CA ILE A 164 4.16 -7.47 -6.06
C ILE A 164 3.51 -6.68 -4.92
N PRO A 165 3.26 -5.37 -5.10
CA PRO A 165 2.67 -4.57 -4.04
C PRO A 165 1.19 -4.95 -3.87
N ILE A 166 0.72 -4.97 -2.62
CA ILE A 166 -0.66 -5.34 -2.29
C ILE A 166 -1.35 -4.24 -1.51
N ARG A 167 -2.68 -4.18 -1.64
CA ARG A 167 -3.55 -3.31 -0.85
C ARG A 167 -4.90 -3.97 -0.65
N ARG A 168 -5.29 -4.19 0.60
CA ARG A 168 -6.66 -4.58 0.95
C ARG A 168 -7.60 -3.39 0.77
N LEU A 169 -8.74 -3.61 0.09
CA LEU A 169 -9.70 -2.54 -0.25
C LEU A 169 -10.93 -2.52 0.67
N THR A 170 -11.20 -3.62 1.37
CA THR A 170 -12.33 -3.77 2.31
C THR A 170 -11.87 -4.53 3.56
N ASP A 171 -12.73 -4.58 4.57
CA ASP A 171 -12.52 -5.49 5.72
C ASP A 171 -12.69 -6.97 5.32
N GLY A 172 -13.21 -7.25 4.13
CA GLY A 172 -13.32 -8.59 3.57
C GLY A 172 -12.10 -9.00 2.72
N SER A 173 -12.33 -9.88 1.75
CA SER A 173 -11.30 -10.49 0.91
C SER A 173 -11.05 -9.77 -0.42
N LEU A 174 -11.43 -8.49 -0.54
CA LEU A 174 -11.15 -7.68 -1.73
C LEU A 174 -9.72 -7.13 -1.65
N VAL A 175 -8.84 -7.62 -2.52
CA VAL A 175 -7.42 -7.23 -2.53
C VAL A 175 -7.02 -6.76 -3.92
N GLN A 176 -6.31 -5.63 -3.96
CA GLN A 176 -5.61 -5.13 -5.13
C GLN A 176 -4.15 -5.56 -5.10
N PHE A 177 -3.66 -6.00 -6.24
CA PHE A 177 -2.26 -6.29 -6.55
C PHE A 177 -1.77 -5.28 -7.57
N GLY A 178 -0.54 -4.79 -7.43
CA GLY A 178 0.01 -3.82 -8.36
C GLY A 178 -0.56 -2.41 -8.22
N TRP A 179 -0.08 -1.52 -9.09
CA TRP A 179 -0.37 -0.09 -9.11
C TRP A 179 -0.75 0.39 -10.50
N GLY A 180 -1.51 1.48 -10.54
CA GLY A 180 -1.81 2.20 -11.77
C GLY A 180 -2.53 1.31 -12.79
N ALA A 181 -2.12 1.41 -14.04
CA ALA A 181 -2.60 0.59 -15.15
C ALA A 181 -2.20 -0.89 -15.08
N GLN A 182 -1.24 -1.25 -14.22
CA GLN A 182 -0.75 -2.62 -14.04
C GLN A 182 -1.43 -3.33 -12.87
N GLN A 183 -2.42 -2.70 -12.25
CA GLN A 183 -3.12 -3.29 -11.11
C GLN A 183 -4.03 -4.45 -11.55
N ARG A 184 -4.17 -5.43 -10.67
CA ARG A 184 -5.12 -6.54 -10.77
C ARG A 184 -5.88 -6.69 -9.46
N ARG A 185 -7.03 -7.34 -9.44
CA ARG A 185 -7.82 -7.55 -8.21
C ARG A 185 -8.28 -8.97 -8.05
N ILE A 186 -8.49 -9.36 -6.79
CA ILE A 186 -9.22 -10.57 -6.42
C ILE A 186 -10.31 -10.26 -5.41
N GLN A 187 -11.38 -11.04 -5.45
CA GLN A 187 -12.35 -11.19 -4.37
C GLN A 187 -12.27 -12.65 -3.90
N ALA A 188 -11.71 -12.88 -2.71
CA ALA A 188 -11.38 -14.23 -2.25
C ALA A 188 -10.41 -14.94 -3.22
N ALA A 189 -10.88 -15.92 -4.00
CA ALA A 189 -10.08 -16.63 -5.00
C ALA A 189 -10.45 -16.26 -6.45
N GLU A 190 -11.51 -15.48 -6.65
CA GLU A 190 -11.93 -14.99 -7.98
C GLU A 190 -11.07 -13.82 -8.41
N THR A 191 -10.74 -13.71 -9.69
CA THR A 191 -9.96 -12.59 -10.20
C THR A 191 -10.84 -11.58 -10.94
N ASP A 192 -10.27 -10.41 -11.23
CA ASP A 192 -10.90 -9.38 -12.07
C ASP A 192 -11.17 -9.79 -13.53
N THR A 193 -10.68 -10.95 -13.98
CA THR A 193 -11.02 -11.51 -15.29
C THR A 193 -12.19 -12.48 -15.27
N THR A 194 -12.65 -12.92 -14.09
CA THR A 194 -13.89 -13.69 -13.96
C THR A 194 -15.10 -12.80 -14.25
N SER A 195 -15.86 -13.09 -15.31
CA SER A 195 -17.03 -12.26 -15.65
C SER A 195 -18.25 -12.62 -14.79
N ALA A 196 -19.10 -11.62 -14.49
CA ALA A 196 -20.37 -11.86 -13.79
C ALA A 196 -21.30 -12.85 -14.53
N ILE A 197 -21.18 -12.95 -15.86
CA ILE A 197 -21.92 -13.94 -16.66
C ILE A 197 -21.41 -15.35 -16.37
N ALA A 198 -20.09 -15.55 -16.33
CA ALA A 198 -19.49 -16.84 -16.02
C ALA A 198 -19.83 -17.29 -14.58
N GLU A 199 -19.83 -16.36 -13.63
CA GLU A 199 -20.28 -16.61 -12.25
C GLU A 199 -21.75 -17.05 -12.23
N SER A 200 -22.63 -16.33 -12.94
CA SER A 200 -24.05 -16.68 -13.06
C SER A 200 -24.27 -18.04 -13.71
N ILE A 201 -23.47 -18.40 -14.72
CA ILE A 201 -23.52 -19.74 -15.33
C ILE A 201 -23.15 -20.78 -14.28
N ALA A 202 -22.04 -20.60 -13.56
CA ALA A 202 -21.56 -21.54 -12.53
C ALA A 202 -22.57 -21.76 -11.39
N GLN A 203 -23.36 -20.75 -11.05
CA GLN A 203 -24.43 -20.85 -10.05
C GLN A 203 -25.66 -21.62 -10.56
N ASP A 204 -25.91 -21.63 -11.88
CA ASP A 204 -26.98 -22.41 -12.52
C ASP A 204 -26.48 -23.81 -12.88
N LYS A 205 -26.87 -24.79 -12.06
CA LYS A 205 -26.44 -26.18 -12.21
C LYS A 205 -26.95 -26.83 -13.49
N ASP A 206 -28.15 -26.48 -13.95
CA ASP A 206 -28.75 -27.08 -15.15
C ASP A 206 -28.12 -26.51 -16.42
N LEU A 207 -27.93 -25.19 -16.45
CA LEU A 207 -27.22 -24.52 -17.53
C LEU A 207 -25.76 -24.96 -17.60
N THR A 208 -25.04 -24.95 -16.48
CA THR A 208 -23.64 -25.43 -16.41
C THR A 208 -23.55 -26.83 -17.00
N LYS A 209 -24.38 -27.75 -16.51
CA LYS A 209 -24.39 -29.13 -16.97
C LYS A 209 -24.69 -29.27 -18.46
N SER A 210 -25.65 -28.51 -18.99
CA SER A 210 -25.98 -28.50 -20.42
C SER A 210 -24.80 -28.04 -21.27
N LEU A 211 -24.09 -27.01 -20.82
CA LEU A 211 -22.88 -26.51 -21.48
C LEU A 211 -21.74 -27.53 -21.40
N LEU A 212 -21.50 -28.13 -20.23
CA LEU A 212 -20.49 -29.18 -20.05
C LEU A 212 -20.76 -30.38 -20.96
N HIS A 213 -22.01 -30.84 -21.03
CA HIS A 213 -22.39 -31.93 -21.93
C HIS A 213 -22.13 -31.56 -23.40
N ALA A 214 -22.47 -30.34 -23.82
CA ALA A 214 -22.20 -29.86 -25.18
C ALA A 214 -20.69 -29.80 -25.49
N ALA A 215 -19.84 -29.59 -24.49
CA ALA A 215 -18.38 -29.64 -24.60
C ALA A 215 -17.79 -31.07 -24.60
N GLY A 216 -18.63 -32.10 -24.52
CA GLY A 216 -18.18 -33.49 -24.40
C GLY A 216 -17.57 -33.83 -23.05
N VAL A 217 -17.90 -33.06 -22.00
CA VAL A 217 -17.51 -33.33 -20.63
C VAL A 217 -18.53 -34.29 -19.99
N PRO A 218 -18.10 -35.42 -19.39
CA PRO A 218 -19.02 -36.34 -18.73
C PRO A 218 -19.73 -35.68 -17.55
N VAL A 219 -21.06 -35.73 -17.54
CA VAL A 219 -21.94 -35.20 -16.49
C VAL A 219 -23.04 -36.20 -16.14
N PRO A 220 -23.62 -36.18 -14.93
CA PRO A 220 -24.67 -37.13 -14.56
C PRO A 220 -25.98 -36.82 -15.29
N MET A 221 -26.31 -37.53 -16.36
CA MET A 221 -27.52 -37.26 -17.17
C MET A 221 -28.81 -37.22 -16.33
N GLY A 222 -29.73 -36.31 -16.63
CA GLY A 222 -30.95 -36.09 -15.86
C GLY A 222 -31.66 -34.78 -16.20
N ARG A 223 -32.88 -34.60 -15.69
CA ARG A 223 -33.69 -33.39 -15.92
C ARG A 223 -34.65 -33.11 -14.74
N PRO A 224 -35.12 -31.85 -14.57
CA PRO A 224 -36.15 -31.52 -13.58
C PRO A 224 -37.48 -32.19 -13.91
N ALA A 225 -38.26 -32.47 -12.86
CA ALA A 225 -39.58 -33.07 -12.92
C ALA A 225 -40.56 -32.24 -12.07
N LYS A 226 -41.81 -32.12 -12.53
CA LYS A 226 -42.87 -31.37 -11.82
C LYS A 226 -43.74 -32.27 -10.94
N THR A 227 -43.72 -33.58 -11.20
CA THR A 227 -44.52 -34.56 -10.46
C THR A 227 -43.70 -35.81 -10.15
N VAL A 228 -44.08 -36.53 -9.10
CA VAL A 228 -43.41 -37.77 -8.69
C VAL A 228 -43.43 -38.85 -9.80
N ASP A 229 -44.51 -38.94 -10.57
CA ASP A 229 -44.62 -39.91 -11.65
C ASP A 229 -43.79 -39.55 -12.87
N GLU A 230 -43.73 -38.27 -13.23
CA GLU A 230 -42.78 -37.78 -14.23
C GLU A 230 -41.34 -38.03 -13.78
N ALA A 231 -41.03 -37.75 -12.52
CA ALA A 231 -39.70 -37.96 -11.94
C ALA A 231 -39.30 -39.44 -11.99
N TRP A 232 -40.23 -40.36 -11.70
CA TRP A 232 -39.97 -41.80 -11.82
C TRP A 232 -39.79 -42.24 -13.27
N ALA A 233 -40.57 -41.69 -14.21
CA ALA A 233 -40.37 -41.96 -15.63
C ALA A 233 -38.96 -41.51 -16.08
N ILE A 234 -38.51 -40.35 -15.63
CA ILE A 234 -37.13 -39.87 -15.85
C ILE A 234 -36.11 -40.83 -15.21
N ALA A 235 -36.37 -41.33 -14.00
CA ALA A 235 -35.47 -42.28 -13.34
C ALA A 235 -35.28 -43.58 -14.14
N LEU A 236 -36.36 -44.07 -14.77
CA LEU A 236 -36.30 -45.26 -15.63
C LEU A 236 -35.63 -44.96 -16.99
N GLU A 237 -35.83 -43.76 -17.54
CA GLU A 237 -35.20 -43.29 -18.79
C GLU A 237 -33.67 -43.15 -18.63
N VAL A 238 -33.24 -42.50 -17.55
CA VAL A 238 -31.82 -42.32 -17.19
C VAL A 238 -31.18 -43.63 -16.71
N GLY A 239 -31.99 -44.53 -16.15
CA GLY A 239 -31.60 -45.85 -15.65
C GLY A 239 -31.15 -45.83 -14.19
N LEU A 240 -31.65 -46.78 -13.41
CA LEU A 240 -31.33 -46.95 -11.99
C LEU A 240 -29.89 -47.44 -11.78
N PRO A 241 -29.25 -47.16 -10.62
CA PRO A 241 -29.69 -46.25 -9.56
C PRO A 241 -29.67 -44.77 -9.97
N VAL A 242 -30.48 -43.96 -9.28
CA VAL A 242 -30.59 -42.50 -9.49
C VAL A 242 -30.38 -41.68 -8.22
N VAL A 243 -30.14 -40.39 -8.42
CA VAL A 243 -30.12 -39.34 -7.41
C VAL A 243 -31.37 -38.49 -7.57
N VAL A 244 -32.03 -38.19 -6.45
CA VAL A 244 -33.17 -37.27 -6.38
C VAL A 244 -32.75 -36.10 -5.50
N LYS A 245 -32.77 -34.89 -6.05
CA LYS A 245 -32.31 -33.68 -5.35
C LYS A 245 -33.12 -32.44 -5.76
N PRO A 246 -33.19 -31.38 -4.93
CA PRO A 246 -33.71 -30.09 -5.36
C PRO A 246 -32.77 -29.45 -6.39
N GLN A 247 -33.32 -28.77 -7.38
CA GLN A 247 -32.57 -28.05 -8.42
C GLN A 247 -31.66 -26.97 -7.80
N ASP A 248 -32.22 -26.13 -6.93
CA ASP A 248 -31.51 -25.00 -6.28
C ASP A 248 -30.97 -25.36 -4.87
N GLY A 249 -30.76 -26.65 -4.62
CA GLY A 249 -30.38 -27.16 -3.31
C GLY A 249 -28.93 -26.82 -2.90
N ASN A 250 -28.77 -26.30 -1.69
CA ASN A 250 -27.47 -26.01 -1.05
C ASN A 250 -27.16 -26.99 0.10
N GLN A 251 -25.88 -27.25 0.33
CA GLN A 251 -25.36 -28.06 1.46
C GLN A 251 -25.89 -29.50 1.56
N GLY A 252 -26.41 -30.07 0.47
CA GLY A 252 -26.95 -31.44 0.45
C GLY A 252 -28.34 -31.59 1.10
N LYS A 253 -29.04 -30.49 1.39
CA LYS A 253 -30.42 -30.55 1.89
C LYS A 253 -31.34 -31.11 0.81
N GLY A 254 -32.16 -32.10 1.18
CA GLY A 254 -33.10 -32.75 0.27
C GLY A 254 -32.46 -33.72 -0.73
N VAL A 255 -31.16 -33.99 -0.66
CA VAL A 255 -30.46 -34.89 -1.60
C VAL A 255 -30.54 -36.33 -1.12
N SER A 256 -31.05 -37.21 -1.97
CA SER A 256 -31.08 -38.66 -1.75
C SER A 256 -30.36 -39.36 -2.90
N VAL A 257 -29.44 -40.26 -2.58
CA VAL A 257 -28.54 -40.93 -3.55
C VAL A 257 -28.75 -42.44 -3.56
N ASN A 258 -28.30 -43.09 -4.63
CA ASN A 258 -28.33 -44.55 -4.81
C ASN A 258 -29.73 -45.18 -4.69
N ILE A 259 -30.73 -44.55 -5.31
CA ILE A 259 -32.11 -45.02 -5.27
C ILE A 259 -32.34 -46.04 -6.38
N THR A 260 -32.70 -47.27 -6.00
CA THR A 260 -32.94 -48.40 -6.91
C THR A 260 -34.40 -48.87 -6.96
N GLU A 261 -35.26 -48.37 -6.07
CA GLU A 261 -36.63 -48.87 -5.89
C GLU A 261 -37.64 -47.74 -5.79
N ARG A 262 -38.87 -47.98 -6.28
CA ARG A 262 -39.93 -46.96 -6.33
C ARG A 262 -40.31 -46.44 -4.95
N ALA A 263 -40.45 -47.30 -3.95
CA ALA A 263 -40.83 -46.89 -2.60
C ALA A 263 -39.79 -45.95 -1.96
N ALA A 264 -38.49 -46.22 -2.16
CA ALA A 264 -37.42 -45.33 -1.73
C ALA A 264 -37.42 -44.01 -2.52
N PHE A 265 -37.73 -44.07 -3.81
CA PHE A 265 -37.85 -42.90 -4.68
C PHE A 265 -38.97 -41.95 -4.26
N ASP A 266 -40.16 -42.46 -3.94
CA ASP A 266 -41.29 -41.62 -3.50
C ASP A 266 -40.95 -40.83 -2.23
N ASN A 267 -40.27 -41.48 -1.27
CA ASN A 267 -39.79 -40.82 -0.05
C ASN A 267 -38.72 -39.76 -0.34
N ALA A 268 -37.80 -40.06 -1.25
CA ALA A 268 -36.76 -39.14 -1.68
C ALA A 268 -37.34 -37.91 -2.39
N TYR A 269 -38.32 -38.12 -3.28
CA TYR A 269 -39.03 -37.04 -3.99
C TYR A 269 -39.77 -36.14 -2.99
N ALA A 270 -40.54 -36.72 -2.07
CA ALA A 270 -41.25 -35.97 -1.03
C ALA A 270 -40.31 -35.20 -0.09
N THR A 271 -39.07 -35.63 0.04
CA THR A 271 -38.04 -34.92 0.80
C THR A 271 -37.45 -33.77 -0.01
N ALA A 272 -37.13 -34.00 -1.28
CA ALA A 272 -36.54 -33.01 -2.19
C ALA A 272 -37.53 -31.87 -2.53
N GLU A 273 -38.80 -32.19 -2.76
CA GLU A 273 -39.85 -31.23 -3.14
C GLU A 273 -40.06 -30.12 -2.10
N ARG A 274 -39.79 -30.41 -0.82
CA ARG A 274 -39.86 -29.41 0.27
C ARG A 274 -38.86 -28.26 0.12
N TYR A 275 -37.84 -28.45 -0.72
CA TYR A 275 -36.75 -27.50 -0.90
C TYR A 275 -36.72 -26.87 -2.30
N GLY A 276 -37.60 -27.27 -3.22
CA GLY A 276 -37.69 -26.69 -4.56
C GLY A 276 -38.08 -27.71 -5.63
N THR A 277 -37.95 -27.31 -6.90
CA THR A 277 -38.16 -28.20 -8.06
C THR A 277 -37.27 -29.43 -7.96
N VAL A 278 -37.85 -30.63 -8.12
CA VAL A 278 -37.11 -31.88 -7.99
C VAL A 278 -36.39 -32.21 -9.30
N MET A 279 -35.11 -32.56 -9.19
CA MET A 279 -34.29 -33.05 -10.29
C MET A 279 -33.90 -34.50 -10.06
N VAL A 280 -33.97 -35.29 -11.13
CA VAL A 280 -33.59 -36.70 -11.15
C VAL A 280 -32.38 -36.88 -12.05
N GLU A 281 -31.32 -37.47 -11.51
CA GLU A 281 -30.04 -37.66 -12.21
C GLU A 281 -29.51 -39.07 -12.07
N LYS A 282 -28.64 -39.47 -12.99
CA LYS A 282 -27.88 -40.72 -12.89
C LYS A 282 -27.03 -40.72 -11.64
N PHE A 283 -27.07 -41.80 -10.86
CA PHE A 283 -26.13 -42.00 -9.77
C PHE A 283 -24.74 -42.35 -10.32
N LEU A 284 -23.74 -41.56 -9.94
CA LEU A 284 -22.33 -41.81 -10.23
C LEU A 284 -21.70 -42.54 -9.04
N PRO A 285 -21.10 -43.73 -9.23
CA PRO A 285 -20.42 -44.45 -8.15
C PRO A 285 -19.05 -43.83 -7.85
N GLY A 286 -18.55 -44.06 -6.63
CA GLY A 286 -17.17 -43.75 -6.24
C GLY A 286 -17.04 -42.66 -5.18
N HIS A 287 -15.94 -41.92 -5.26
CA HIS A 287 -15.51 -40.91 -4.30
C HIS A 287 -15.71 -39.48 -4.82
N ASP A 288 -15.79 -38.54 -3.89
CA ASP A 288 -15.87 -37.12 -4.15
C ASP A 288 -14.47 -36.52 -4.25
N TYR A 289 -14.18 -35.89 -5.39
CA TYR A 289 -12.94 -35.18 -5.65
C TYR A 289 -13.21 -33.71 -5.96
N ARG A 290 -12.43 -32.82 -5.34
CA ARG A 290 -12.33 -31.41 -5.71
C ARG A 290 -11.07 -31.22 -6.54
N LEU A 291 -11.21 -30.79 -7.77
CA LEU A 291 -10.10 -30.46 -8.67
C LEU A 291 -10.05 -28.94 -8.85
N LEU A 292 -8.87 -28.34 -8.80
CA LEU A 292 -8.67 -26.89 -8.92
C LEU A 292 -8.00 -26.57 -10.25
N VAL A 293 -8.70 -25.79 -11.08
CA VAL A 293 -8.16 -25.21 -12.31
C VAL A 293 -7.77 -23.77 -12.06
N VAL A 294 -6.59 -23.38 -12.56
CA VAL A 294 -6.13 -22.00 -12.64
C VAL A 294 -5.64 -21.74 -14.07
N GLY A 295 -6.24 -20.75 -14.73
CA GLY A 295 -6.09 -20.50 -16.15
C GLY A 295 -6.45 -21.74 -16.97
N ASN A 296 -5.47 -22.31 -17.66
CA ASN A 296 -5.66 -23.48 -18.54
C ASN A 296 -5.02 -24.76 -17.98
N LYS A 297 -4.85 -24.86 -16.65
CA LYS A 297 -4.14 -25.97 -16.01
C LYS A 297 -4.87 -26.46 -14.78
N LEU A 298 -4.93 -27.79 -14.61
CA LEU A 298 -5.20 -28.41 -13.33
C LEU A 298 -3.98 -28.23 -12.42
N VAL A 299 -4.15 -27.53 -11.28
CA VAL A 299 -3.04 -27.20 -10.37
C VAL A 299 -3.06 -28.00 -9.07
N ALA A 300 -4.24 -28.50 -8.68
CA ALA A 300 -4.41 -29.34 -7.50
C ALA A 300 -5.63 -30.24 -7.61
N ALA A 301 -5.62 -31.37 -6.91
CA ALA A 301 -6.76 -32.25 -6.74
C ALA A 301 -6.77 -32.84 -5.33
N ALA A 302 -7.95 -32.91 -4.71
CA ALA A 302 -8.13 -33.47 -3.38
C ALA A 302 -9.34 -34.41 -3.35
N ARG A 303 -9.14 -35.62 -2.80
CA ARG A 303 -10.25 -36.50 -2.42
C ARG A 303 -10.83 -36.03 -1.10
N ARG A 304 -12.12 -35.74 -1.06
CA ARG A 304 -12.81 -35.28 0.13
C ARG A 304 -13.49 -36.44 0.84
N GLU A 305 -13.37 -36.49 2.16
CA GLU A 305 -14.11 -37.43 3.00
C GLU A 305 -15.03 -36.69 3.97
N PRO A 306 -16.26 -37.21 4.19
CA PRO A 306 -17.16 -36.64 5.19
C PRO A 306 -16.58 -36.74 6.60
N PRO A 307 -17.02 -35.88 7.54
CA PRO A 307 -16.62 -35.97 8.93
C PRO A 307 -16.99 -37.36 9.48
N LEU A 308 -15.99 -38.08 9.97
CA LEU A 308 -16.16 -39.43 10.50
C LEU A 308 -15.22 -39.69 11.67
N VAL A 309 -15.59 -40.68 12.48
CA VAL A 309 -14.70 -41.30 13.47
C VAL A 309 -14.67 -42.81 13.25
N VAL A 310 -13.59 -43.45 13.66
CA VAL A 310 -13.43 -44.91 13.56
C VAL A 310 -13.56 -45.50 14.96
N GLY A 311 -14.50 -46.42 15.14
CA GLY A 311 -14.68 -47.14 16.40
C GLY A 311 -13.42 -47.89 16.80
N ASP A 312 -13.05 -47.80 18.07
CA ASP A 312 -11.96 -48.58 18.66
C ASP A 312 -12.47 -49.68 19.61
N GLY A 313 -13.81 -49.78 19.77
CA GLY A 313 -14.48 -50.69 20.69
C GLY A 313 -14.41 -50.29 22.16
N LYS A 314 -13.90 -49.10 22.49
CA LYS A 314 -13.70 -48.63 23.87
C LYS A 314 -14.33 -47.27 24.14
N HIS A 315 -14.16 -46.31 23.24
CA HIS A 315 -14.62 -44.94 23.40
C HIS A 315 -16.00 -44.72 22.76
N THR A 316 -16.78 -43.82 23.36
CA THR A 316 -18.04 -43.37 22.75
C THR A 316 -17.77 -42.54 21.50
N VAL A 317 -18.77 -42.38 20.62
CA VAL A 317 -18.65 -41.49 19.44
C VAL A 317 -18.24 -40.07 19.87
N ARG A 318 -18.80 -39.55 20.97
CA ARG A 318 -18.43 -38.24 21.54
C ARG A 318 -16.95 -38.18 21.92
N GLN A 319 -16.46 -39.15 22.67
CA GLN A 319 -15.06 -39.22 23.06
C GLN A 319 -14.11 -39.34 21.86
N LEU A 320 -14.49 -40.11 20.83
CA LEU A 320 -13.72 -40.21 19.59
C LEU A 320 -13.69 -38.88 18.83
N VAL A 321 -14.81 -38.14 18.81
CA VAL A 321 -14.87 -36.80 18.23
C VAL A 321 -14.00 -35.83 19.01
N ASP A 322 -14.02 -35.86 20.34
CA ASP A 322 -13.18 -35.02 21.20
C ASP A 322 -11.69 -35.29 20.96
N GLN A 323 -11.30 -36.56 20.80
CA GLN A 323 -9.94 -36.95 20.42
C GLN A 323 -9.53 -36.41 19.05
N VAL A 324 -10.41 -36.49 18.05
CA VAL A 324 -10.15 -35.93 16.71
C VAL A 324 -10.06 -34.40 16.76
N ASN A 325 -10.90 -33.75 17.56
CA ASN A 325 -10.93 -32.30 17.75
C ASN A 325 -9.77 -31.76 18.60
N ALA A 326 -9.02 -32.62 19.30
CA ALA A 326 -7.81 -32.25 20.02
C ALA A 326 -6.62 -31.95 19.09
N ASP A 327 -6.74 -32.21 17.78
CA ASP A 327 -5.77 -31.77 16.78
C ASP A 327 -5.67 -30.23 16.79
N PRO A 328 -4.50 -29.63 17.06
CA PRO A 328 -4.34 -28.18 17.15
C PRO A 328 -4.64 -27.46 15.82
N ARG A 329 -4.70 -28.19 14.70
CA ARG A 329 -5.12 -27.66 13.40
C ARG A 329 -6.62 -27.41 13.30
N ARG A 330 -7.44 -27.95 14.23
CA ARG A 330 -8.90 -27.82 14.24
C ARG A 330 -9.37 -26.65 15.12
N GLY A 331 -9.86 -25.59 14.49
CA GLY A 331 -10.47 -24.44 15.18
C GLY A 331 -12.00 -24.39 15.05
N ASP A 332 -12.59 -23.41 15.73
CA ASP A 332 -14.05 -23.18 15.74
C ASP A 332 -14.55 -22.37 14.52
N GLY A 333 -13.65 -21.74 13.78
CA GLY A 333 -13.93 -20.95 12.59
C GLY A 333 -13.25 -21.45 11.31
N HIS A 334 -13.03 -20.52 10.37
CA HIS A 334 -12.39 -20.77 9.07
C HIS A 334 -10.94 -20.26 9.00
N SER A 335 -10.44 -19.69 10.09
CA SER A 335 -9.07 -19.15 10.23
C SER A 335 -8.00 -20.24 10.29
N THR A 336 -8.34 -21.42 10.79
CA THR A 336 -7.44 -22.58 10.96
C THR A 336 -7.53 -23.57 9.79
N SER A 337 -6.54 -24.48 9.70
CA SER A 337 -6.43 -25.44 8.59
C SER A 337 -7.59 -26.44 8.54
N LEU A 338 -8.13 -26.83 9.68
CA LEU A 338 -9.27 -27.75 9.80
C LEU A 338 -10.36 -27.14 10.69
N THR A 339 -11.60 -27.58 10.52
CA THR A 339 -12.71 -27.16 11.40
C THR A 339 -13.06 -28.29 12.36
N LYS A 340 -13.43 -27.95 13.61
CA LYS A 340 -13.89 -28.94 14.58
C LYS A 340 -15.18 -29.63 14.11
N ILE A 341 -15.28 -30.92 14.40
CA ILE A 341 -16.50 -31.71 14.19
C ILE A 341 -17.48 -31.36 15.32
N ARG A 342 -18.71 -30.97 14.96
CA ARG A 342 -19.76 -30.56 15.92
C ARG A 342 -20.93 -31.54 15.92
N PHE A 343 -21.51 -31.76 17.11
CA PHE A 343 -22.77 -32.47 17.27
C PHE A 343 -23.94 -31.50 17.19
N ASP A 344 -24.43 -31.25 15.97
CA ASP A 344 -25.70 -30.57 15.73
C ASP A 344 -26.80 -31.57 15.36
N ASP A 345 -28.03 -31.09 15.19
CA ASP A 345 -29.19 -31.94 14.88
C ASP A 345 -28.98 -32.82 13.63
N ILE A 346 -28.21 -32.32 12.65
CA ILE A 346 -27.85 -33.07 11.44
C ILE A 346 -26.92 -34.23 11.79
N ALA A 347 -25.88 -33.99 12.57
CA ALA A 347 -24.95 -35.04 13.00
C ALA A 347 -25.66 -36.11 13.86
N ILE A 348 -26.53 -35.69 14.77
CA ILE A 348 -27.32 -36.59 15.61
C ILE A 348 -28.30 -37.41 14.75
N GLY A 349 -29.00 -36.77 13.82
CA GLY A 349 -29.89 -37.46 12.89
C GLY A 349 -29.17 -38.52 12.06
N ARG A 350 -27.93 -38.24 11.63
CA ARG A 350 -27.12 -39.19 10.87
C ARG A 350 -26.62 -40.37 11.71
N LEU A 351 -26.30 -40.16 12.98
CA LEU A 351 -25.97 -41.24 13.90
C LEU A 351 -27.15 -42.18 14.10
N ARG A 352 -28.36 -41.64 14.31
CA ARG A 352 -29.59 -42.44 14.46
C ARG A 352 -29.87 -43.29 13.22
N ALA A 353 -29.63 -42.77 12.02
CA ALA A 353 -29.75 -43.54 10.77
C ALA A 353 -28.71 -44.67 10.63
N GLN A 354 -27.73 -44.74 11.52
CA GLN A 354 -26.74 -45.83 11.63
C GLN A 354 -26.94 -46.63 12.93
N ASP A 355 -28.09 -46.50 13.60
CA ASP A 355 -28.39 -47.15 14.87
C ASP A 355 -27.36 -46.83 15.97
N LEU A 356 -26.93 -45.56 16.02
CA LEU A 356 -25.97 -45.03 16.99
C LEU A 356 -26.47 -43.73 17.63
N GLU A 357 -25.99 -43.46 18.85
CA GLU A 357 -26.11 -42.18 19.56
C GLU A 357 -24.71 -41.67 19.92
N PRO A 358 -24.52 -40.38 20.27
CA PRO A 358 -23.18 -39.87 20.61
C PRO A 358 -22.48 -40.64 21.75
N GLU A 359 -23.26 -41.27 22.62
CA GLU A 359 -22.83 -42.04 23.79
C GLU A 359 -22.67 -43.54 23.47
N SER A 360 -22.98 -43.98 22.25
CA SER A 360 -22.73 -45.34 21.80
C SER A 360 -21.22 -45.60 21.62
N VAL A 361 -20.76 -46.81 21.94
CA VAL A 361 -19.39 -47.28 21.68
C VAL A 361 -19.37 -48.08 20.37
N PRO A 362 -18.82 -47.55 19.26
CA PRO A 362 -18.81 -48.26 18.00
C PRO A 362 -17.80 -49.41 18.04
N ALA A 363 -18.17 -50.54 17.42
CA ALA A 363 -17.28 -51.70 17.30
C ALA A 363 -15.94 -51.31 16.63
N LYS A 364 -14.87 -52.01 17.01
CA LYS A 364 -13.53 -51.75 16.47
C LYS A 364 -13.53 -51.84 14.94
N GLY A 365 -13.04 -50.78 14.27
CA GLY A 365 -12.99 -50.67 12.81
C GLY A 365 -14.27 -50.16 12.15
N ARG A 366 -15.38 -50.00 12.90
CA ARG A 366 -16.63 -49.43 12.35
C ARG A 366 -16.43 -47.95 12.05
N ARG A 367 -16.59 -47.56 10.78
CA ARG A 367 -16.61 -46.15 10.36
C ARG A 367 -17.96 -45.55 10.75
N VAL A 368 -17.96 -44.49 11.53
CA VAL A 368 -19.15 -43.75 11.95
C VAL A 368 -19.16 -42.41 11.24
N ILE A 369 -20.05 -42.26 10.28
CA ILE A 369 -20.16 -41.04 9.46
C ILE A 369 -21.07 -40.05 10.17
N LEU A 370 -20.60 -38.82 10.38
CA LEU A 370 -21.36 -37.78 11.07
C LEU A 370 -22.16 -36.91 10.11
N ARG A 371 -21.75 -36.76 8.85
CA ARG A 371 -22.52 -36.08 7.80
C ARG A 371 -22.30 -36.70 6.44
N ASN A 372 -23.23 -36.49 5.50
CA ASN A 372 -23.08 -37.00 4.13
C ASN A 372 -22.21 -36.09 3.24
N ASN A 373 -22.10 -34.79 3.56
CA ASN A 373 -21.32 -33.85 2.77
C ASN A 373 -19.83 -33.87 3.15
N ALA A 374 -18.96 -33.95 2.15
CA ALA A 374 -17.51 -33.99 2.34
C ALA A 374 -16.88 -32.59 2.48
N ASN A 375 -17.52 -31.71 3.26
CA ASN A 375 -17.08 -30.32 3.42
C ASN A 375 -16.11 -30.16 4.60
N LEU A 376 -15.00 -29.46 4.37
CA LEU A 376 -14.05 -29.13 5.43
C LEU A 376 -14.69 -28.24 6.52
N SER A 377 -15.63 -27.35 6.15
CA SER A 377 -16.34 -26.47 7.08
C SER A 377 -17.21 -27.23 8.09
N THR A 378 -17.52 -28.51 7.82
CA THR A 378 -18.28 -29.38 8.72
C THR A 378 -17.39 -30.42 9.40
N GLY A 379 -16.07 -30.24 9.34
CA GLY A 379 -15.07 -31.11 9.96
C GLY A 379 -14.63 -32.30 9.12
N GLY A 380 -15.01 -32.34 7.83
CA GLY A 380 -14.49 -33.31 6.87
C GLY A 380 -12.99 -33.19 6.63
N THR A 381 -12.41 -34.18 5.96
CA THR A 381 -10.97 -34.24 5.66
C THR A 381 -10.72 -34.21 4.15
N ALA A 382 -9.52 -33.82 3.76
CA ALA A 382 -9.07 -33.82 2.37
C ALA A 382 -7.74 -34.53 2.24
N THR A 383 -7.63 -35.39 1.23
CA THR A 383 -6.38 -36.06 0.86
C THR A 383 -5.92 -35.54 -0.50
N ASP A 384 -4.72 -34.98 -0.58
CA ASP A 384 -4.13 -34.58 -1.86
C ASP A 384 -3.90 -35.81 -2.76
N VAL A 385 -4.37 -35.72 -4.01
CA VAL A 385 -4.27 -36.76 -5.05
C VAL A 385 -3.83 -36.17 -6.39
N THR A 386 -3.25 -34.96 -6.37
CA THR A 386 -2.94 -34.20 -7.59
C THR A 386 -2.06 -34.98 -8.56
N ASP A 387 -1.03 -35.68 -8.06
CA ASP A 387 -0.08 -36.40 -8.90
C ASP A 387 -0.66 -37.72 -9.45
N ASP A 388 -1.81 -38.17 -8.93
CA ASP A 388 -2.50 -39.39 -9.36
C ASP A 388 -3.55 -39.13 -10.46
N VAL A 389 -3.81 -37.86 -10.81
CA VAL A 389 -4.86 -37.51 -11.78
C VAL A 389 -4.44 -37.88 -13.20
N HIS A 390 -5.28 -38.67 -13.86
CA HIS A 390 -5.09 -39.05 -15.25
C HIS A 390 -5.13 -37.82 -16.18
N PRO A 391 -4.25 -37.73 -17.20
CA PRO A 391 -4.22 -36.58 -18.11
C PRO A 391 -5.56 -36.27 -18.79
N GLU A 392 -6.35 -37.29 -19.14
CA GLU A 392 -7.68 -37.09 -19.73
C GLU A 392 -8.68 -36.50 -18.72
N VAL A 393 -8.63 -36.90 -17.45
CA VAL A 393 -9.45 -36.31 -16.38
C VAL A 393 -9.09 -34.83 -16.24
N ALA A 394 -7.80 -34.51 -16.20
CA ALA A 394 -7.32 -33.13 -16.15
C ALA A 394 -7.80 -32.33 -17.37
N ALA A 395 -7.75 -32.90 -18.57
CA ALA A 395 -8.24 -32.25 -19.80
C ALA A 395 -9.75 -31.98 -19.77
N ARG A 396 -10.57 -32.92 -19.28
CA ARG A 396 -12.03 -32.72 -19.12
C ARG A 396 -12.35 -31.60 -18.13
N VAL A 397 -11.60 -31.54 -17.05
CA VAL A 397 -11.78 -30.54 -16.00
C VAL A 397 -11.36 -29.14 -16.48
N VAL A 398 -10.29 -29.03 -17.26
CA VAL A 398 -9.91 -27.78 -17.94
C VAL A 398 -10.95 -27.36 -18.98
N ALA A 399 -11.45 -28.30 -19.79
CA ALA A 399 -12.51 -28.03 -20.76
C ALA A 399 -13.79 -27.53 -20.07
N ALA A 400 -14.12 -28.08 -18.89
CA ALA A 400 -15.25 -27.63 -18.10
C ALA A 400 -15.10 -26.16 -17.65
N ALA A 401 -13.93 -25.79 -17.13
CA ALA A 401 -13.63 -24.41 -16.74
C ALA A 401 -13.78 -23.44 -17.93
N GLN A 402 -13.20 -23.80 -19.08
CA GLN A 402 -13.27 -23.01 -20.31
C GLN A 402 -14.70 -22.86 -20.85
N MET A 403 -15.51 -23.93 -20.77
CA MET A 403 -16.89 -23.91 -21.23
C MET A 403 -17.79 -22.99 -20.38
N VAL A 404 -17.53 -22.93 -19.07
CA VAL A 404 -18.22 -22.00 -18.16
C VAL A 404 -17.67 -20.57 -18.29
N GLY A 405 -16.41 -20.42 -18.70
CA GLY A 405 -15.75 -19.12 -18.86
C GLY A 405 -15.12 -18.60 -17.56
N VAL A 406 -14.75 -19.50 -16.66
CA VAL A 406 -14.07 -19.18 -15.39
C VAL A 406 -12.57 -19.50 -15.48
N ASP A 407 -11.75 -18.60 -14.97
CA ASP A 407 -10.29 -18.66 -14.97
C ASP A 407 -9.73 -19.37 -13.73
N ILE A 408 -10.40 -19.23 -12.58
CA ILE A 408 -10.11 -20.02 -11.38
C ILE A 408 -11.40 -20.72 -11.00
N CYS A 409 -11.36 -22.05 -10.89
CA CYS A 409 -12.54 -22.78 -10.45
C CYS A 409 -12.23 -24.10 -9.75
N GLY A 410 -13.10 -24.44 -8.81
CA GLY A 410 -13.14 -25.74 -8.16
C GLY A 410 -14.17 -26.63 -8.84
N VAL A 411 -13.72 -27.71 -9.46
CA VAL A 411 -14.54 -28.66 -10.20
C VAL A 411 -14.76 -29.90 -9.34
N ASP A 412 -16.01 -30.20 -9.03
CA ASP A 412 -16.40 -31.37 -8.25
C ASP A 412 -16.64 -32.56 -9.19
N VAL A 413 -15.88 -33.62 -8.96
CA VAL A 413 -15.86 -34.84 -9.78
C VAL A 413 -16.22 -36.03 -8.90
N VAL A 414 -17.13 -36.88 -9.38
CA VAL A 414 -17.45 -38.16 -8.75
C VAL A 414 -16.98 -39.29 -9.66
N CYS A 415 -16.09 -40.14 -9.14
CA CYS A 415 -15.57 -41.30 -9.85
C CYS A 415 -14.94 -42.31 -8.87
N GLU A 416 -14.69 -43.56 -9.29
CA GLU A 416 -14.02 -44.54 -8.43
C GLU A 416 -12.55 -44.18 -8.17
N SER A 417 -11.85 -43.66 -9.19
CA SER A 417 -10.47 -43.19 -9.09
C SER A 417 -10.16 -42.11 -10.12
N VAL A 418 -9.41 -41.08 -9.73
CA VAL A 418 -8.90 -40.06 -10.65
C VAL A 418 -7.78 -40.57 -11.58
N SER A 419 -7.25 -41.78 -11.35
CA SER A 419 -6.16 -42.36 -12.13
C SER A 419 -6.58 -43.03 -13.44
N ARG A 420 -7.88 -43.03 -13.76
CA ARG A 420 -8.43 -43.56 -15.02
C ARG A 420 -9.36 -42.51 -15.65
N PRO A 421 -9.59 -42.54 -16.97
CA PRO A 421 -10.59 -41.69 -17.63
C PRO A 421 -11.98 -41.78 -16.97
N LEU A 422 -12.77 -40.70 -17.02
CA LEU A 422 -14.09 -40.65 -16.36
C LEU A 422 -15.10 -41.57 -17.06
N GLU A 423 -15.07 -41.56 -18.39
CA GLU A 423 -15.96 -42.29 -19.27
C GLU A 423 -15.86 -43.81 -19.06
N GLU A 424 -14.67 -44.34 -18.75
CA GLU A 424 -14.44 -45.77 -18.52
C GLU A 424 -15.04 -46.31 -17.20
N GLN A 425 -15.30 -45.42 -16.24
CA GLN A 425 -15.71 -45.79 -14.88
C GLN A 425 -17.08 -45.21 -14.48
N ASN A 426 -17.85 -44.71 -15.45
CA ASN A 426 -19.11 -43.99 -15.20
C ASN A 426 -18.93 -42.82 -14.22
N GLY A 427 -17.78 -42.15 -14.28
CA GLY A 427 -17.49 -40.93 -13.53
C GLY A 427 -17.99 -39.69 -14.27
N GLY A 428 -18.09 -38.58 -13.55
CA GLY A 428 -18.55 -37.32 -14.15
C GLY A 428 -18.35 -36.10 -13.28
N ILE A 429 -18.43 -34.93 -13.91
CA ILE A 429 -18.38 -33.62 -13.27
C ILE A 429 -19.78 -33.27 -12.77
N VAL A 430 -19.86 -32.96 -11.48
CA VAL A 430 -21.13 -32.68 -10.79
C VAL A 430 -21.36 -31.17 -10.64
N GLU A 431 -20.29 -30.40 -10.45
CA GLU A 431 -20.38 -28.95 -10.20
C GLU A 431 -19.09 -28.24 -10.61
N VAL A 432 -19.21 -26.98 -11.06
CA VAL A 432 -18.08 -26.07 -11.29
C VAL A 432 -18.32 -24.83 -10.42
N ASN A 433 -17.36 -24.50 -9.56
CA ASN A 433 -17.48 -23.39 -8.61
C ASN A 433 -16.51 -22.27 -8.98
N ALA A 434 -17.02 -21.08 -9.28
CA ALA A 434 -16.22 -19.91 -9.65
C ALA A 434 -15.34 -19.37 -8.49
N ALA A 435 -15.79 -19.52 -7.23
CA ALA A 435 -15.10 -19.03 -6.04
C ALA A 435 -14.59 -20.19 -5.14
N PRO A 436 -13.60 -20.99 -5.57
CA PRO A 436 -13.22 -22.18 -4.82
C PRO A 436 -12.53 -21.86 -3.51
N GLY A 437 -12.87 -22.61 -2.46
CA GLY A 437 -12.09 -22.65 -1.24
C GLY A 437 -10.73 -23.34 -1.47
N LEU A 438 -9.63 -22.59 -1.33
CA LEU A 438 -8.28 -23.10 -1.61
C LEU A 438 -7.66 -23.90 -0.45
N ARG A 439 -8.20 -23.73 0.76
CA ARG A 439 -7.68 -24.32 2.01
C ARG A 439 -7.35 -25.81 1.91
N MET A 440 -8.20 -26.59 1.25
CA MET A 440 -8.02 -28.04 1.13
C MET A 440 -6.83 -28.45 0.26
N HIS A 441 -6.40 -27.57 -0.64
CA HIS A 441 -5.23 -27.78 -1.49
C HIS A 441 -3.96 -27.24 -0.84
N ILE A 442 -4.05 -26.12 -0.10
CA ILE A 442 -2.91 -25.51 0.60
C ILE A 442 -2.44 -26.42 1.75
N SER A 443 -3.37 -26.85 2.60
CA SER A 443 -3.10 -27.63 3.81
C SER A 443 -4.06 -28.83 3.90
N PRO A 444 -3.88 -29.86 3.05
CA PRO A 444 -4.72 -31.05 3.11
C PRO A 444 -4.54 -31.79 4.44
N SER A 445 -5.55 -32.58 4.84
CA SER A 445 -5.46 -33.43 6.03
C SER A 445 -4.38 -34.51 5.87
N PHE A 446 -4.24 -35.02 4.64
CA PHE A 446 -3.26 -36.04 4.25
C PHE A 446 -2.66 -35.70 2.88
N GLY A 447 -1.39 -36.05 2.66
CA GLY A 447 -0.69 -35.77 1.40
C GLY A 447 0.04 -34.43 1.40
N LYS A 448 0.40 -33.94 0.20
CA LYS A 448 1.26 -32.76 0.03
C LYS A 448 0.42 -31.50 -0.24
N GLY A 449 0.72 -30.43 0.49
CA GLY A 449 0.17 -29.10 0.18
C GLY A 449 0.62 -28.60 -1.20
N ARG A 450 -0.30 -27.98 -1.93
CA ARG A 450 -0.07 -27.45 -3.28
C ARG A 450 0.03 -25.94 -3.23
N ASP A 451 0.99 -25.40 -3.98
CA ASP A 451 1.28 -23.97 -4.05
C ASP A 451 0.32 -23.26 -5.02
N VAL A 452 -0.95 -23.24 -4.61
CA VAL A 452 -2.03 -22.66 -5.41
C VAL A 452 -1.94 -21.13 -5.46
N GLY A 453 -1.40 -20.50 -4.42
CA GLY A 453 -1.17 -19.05 -4.38
C GLY A 453 -0.25 -18.59 -5.51
N ASN A 454 0.91 -19.25 -5.68
CA ASN A 454 1.80 -18.94 -6.80
C ASN A 454 1.17 -19.23 -8.17
N ALA A 455 0.39 -20.30 -8.30
CA ALA A 455 -0.31 -20.57 -9.56
C ALA A 455 -1.29 -19.45 -9.94
N VAL A 456 -2.01 -18.88 -8.97
CA VAL A 456 -2.90 -17.73 -9.18
C VAL A 456 -2.11 -16.48 -9.56
N ILE A 457 -1.02 -16.18 -8.85
CA ILE A 457 -0.19 -15.00 -9.14
C ILE A 457 0.49 -15.09 -10.52
N ASP A 458 0.94 -16.29 -10.91
CA ASP A 458 1.51 -16.51 -12.25
C ASP A 458 0.46 -16.34 -13.36
N HIS A 459 -0.80 -16.70 -13.10
CA HIS A 459 -1.90 -16.44 -14.02
C HIS A 459 -2.22 -14.94 -14.13
N MET A 460 -2.27 -14.22 -12.99
CA MET A 460 -2.56 -12.79 -12.97
C MET A 460 -1.44 -11.94 -13.58
N PHE A 461 -0.18 -12.36 -13.40
CA PHE A 461 1.00 -11.68 -13.88
C PHE A 461 1.90 -12.65 -14.67
N PRO A 462 1.62 -12.89 -15.95
CA PRO A 462 2.47 -13.74 -16.79
C PRO A 462 3.86 -13.12 -16.98
N ASP A 463 4.82 -13.94 -17.42
CA ASP A 463 6.18 -13.54 -17.83
C ASP A 463 7.01 -12.78 -16.77
N GLY A 464 6.73 -12.99 -15.48
CA GLY A 464 7.48 -12.33 -14.41
C GLY A 464 7.03 -10.89 -14.12
N GLY A 465 5.89 -10.44 -14.66
CA GLY A 465 5.30 -9.14 -14.34
C GLY A 465 5.19 -8.89 -12.82
N ASN A 466 5.43 -7.66 -12.39
CA ASN A 466 5.46 -7.30 -10.95
C ASN A 466 4.33 -6.34 -10.54
N GLY A 467 3.40 -6.07 -11.45
CA GLY A 467 2.26 -5.17 -11.23
C GLY A 467 2.63 -3.70 -11.03
N ARG A 468 3.83 -3.24 -11.40
CA ARG A 468 4.28 -1.86 -11.10
C ARG A 468 4.31 -0.98 -12.33
N VAL A 469 3.89 0.26 -12.11
CA VAL A 469 4.22 1.39 -12.96
C VAL A 469 5.45 2.12 -12.40
N PRO A 470 6.24 2.83 -13.23
CA PRO A 470 7.35 3.64 -12.74
C PRO A 470 6.87 4.68 -11.72
N VAL A 471 7.50 4.69 -10.54
CA VAL A 471 7.28 5.71 -9.51
C VAL A 471 8.52 6.57 -9.40
N ILE A 472 8.35 7.88 -9.49
CA ILE A 472 9.39 8.89 -9.29
C ILE A 472 9.03 9.69 -8.04
N ALA A 473 9.88 9.63 -7.02
CA ALA A 473 9.68 10.36 -5.77
C ALA A 473 10.63 11.55 -5.71
N VAL A 474 10.12 12.73 -5.38
CA VAL A 474 10.89 13.97 -5.32
C VAL A 474 10.84 14.52 -3.90
N THR A 475 12.00 14.72 -3.30
CA THR A 475 12.13 15.44 -2.03
C THR A 475 13.22 16.49 -2.10
N GLY A 476 13.24 17.34 -1.08
CA GLY A 476 14.18 18.44 -0.93
C GLY A 476 13.58 19.59 -0.14
N THR A 477 14.37 20.62 0.09
CA THR A 477 13.91 21.86 0.73
C THR A 477 13.18 22.70 -0.30
N ASN A 478 13.84 23.03 -1.40
CA ASN A 478 13.32 23.87 -2.49
C ASN A 478 13.25 23.12 -3.83
N GLY A 479 12.45 23.61 -4.77
CA GLY A 479 12.39 23.09 -6.16
C GLY A 479 11.58 21.80 -6.38
N LYS A 480 10.98 21.23 -5.32
CA LYS A 480 10.19 19.98 -5.40
C LYS A 480 9.04 20.08 -6.40
N THR A 481 8.13 21.02 -6.19
CA THR A 481 6.90 21.16 -6.98
C THR A 481 7.20 21.37 -8.46
N THR A 482 8.18 22.22 -8.78
CA THR A 482 8.61 22.46 -10.17
C THR A 482 9.21 21.20 -10.79
N THR A 483 10.07 20.49 -10.06
CA THR A 483 10.68 19.24 -10.52
C THR A 483 9.62 18.16 -10.76
N VAL A 484 8.62 18.03 -9.89
CA VAL A 484 7.51 17.07 -10.05
C VAL A 484 6.70 17.40 -11.30
N ARG A 485 6.26 18.67 -11.44
CA ARG A 485 5.46 19.13 -12.58
C ARG A 485 6.21 18.98 -13.90
N LEU A 486 7.48 19.36 -13.94
CA LEU A 486 8.32 19.20 -15.12
C LEU A 486 8.53 17.73 -15.46
N THR A 487 8.91 16.90 -14.49
CA THR A 487 9.10 15.45 -14.72
C THR A 487 7.82 14.79 -15.23
N ALA A 488 6.67 15.13 -14.65
CA ALA A 488 5.38 14.65 -15.12
C ALA A 488 5.07 15.10 -16.56
N HIS A 489 5.44 16.33 -16.92
CA HIS A 489 5.30 16.85 -18.28
C HIS A 489 6.20 16.12 -19.29
N LEU A 490 7.45 15.81 -18.92
CA LEU A 490 8.36 15.02 -19.77
C LEU A 490 7.83 13.60 -20.04
N LEU A 491 7.24 12.96 -19.02
CA LEU A 491 6.61 11.64 -19.17
C LEU A 491 5.35 11.70 -20.05
N LYS A 492 4.54 12.75 -19.92
CA LYS A 492 3.38 12.97 -20.79
C LYS A 492 3.78 13.21 -22.25
N ALA A 493 4.91 13.88 -22.51
CA ALA A 493 5.42 14.08 -23.86
C ALA A 493 5.77 12.75 -24.57
N GLN A 494 6.04 11.68 -23.82
CA GLN A 494 6.20 10.32 -24.36
C GLN A 494 4.85 9.59 -24.60
N GLY A 495 3.73 10.18 -24.21
CA GLY A 495 2.40 9.59 -24.33
C GLY A 495 1.95 8.76 -23.12
N LEU A 496 2.65 8.85 -21.98
CA LEU A 496 2.23 8.18 -20.75
C LEU A 496 1.10 8.95 -20.06
N ARG A 497 0.11 8.23 -19.50
CA ARG A 497 -0.88 8.82 -18.59
C ARG A 497 -0.26 8.97 -17.21
N VAL A 498 0.06 10.20 -16.82
CA VAL A 498 0.81 10.45 -15.58
C VAL A 498 -0.10 10.87 -14.45
N GLY A 499 0.08 10.23 -13.30
CA GLY A 499 -0.44 10.71 -12.02
C GLY A 499 0.61 11.48 -11.24
N MET A 500 0.28 12.63 -10.66
CA MET A 500 1.20 13.39 -9.83
C MET A 500 0.55 13.95 -8.57
N THR A 501 1.37 14.13 -7.53
CA THR A 501 0.98 14.78 -6.28
C THR A 501 1.89 15.95 -5.98
N ASN A 502 1.29 17.10 -5.69
CA ASN A 502 1.96 18.37 -5.46
C ASN A 502 1.47 19.04 -4.17
N THR A 503 2.09 20.17 -3.82
CA THR A 503 1.62 21.05 -2.73
C THR A 503 0.23 21.67 -2.99
N ASP A 504 -0.28 21.63 -4.23
CA ASP A 504 -1.54 22.28 -4.62
C ASP A 504 -2.64 21.30 -5.08
N GLY A 505 -2.33 20.02 -5.22
CA GLY A 505 -3.35 19.03 -5.55
C GLY A 505 -2.84 17.69 -6.05
N VAL A 506 -3.80 16.85 -6.40
CA VAL A 506 -3.60 15.59 -7.12
C VAL A 506 -4.06 15.75 -8.55
N TYR A 507 -3.24 15.30 -9.50
CA TYR A 507 -3.56 15.36 -10.91
C TYR A 507 -3.40 13.98 -11.54
N VAL A 508 -4.40 13.55 -12.30
CA VAL A 508 -4.35 12.30 -13.07
C VAL A 508 -4.65 12.63 -14.52
N ASN A 509 -3.69 12.31 -15.38
CA ASN A 509 -3.78 12.55 -16.82
C ASN A 509 -4.19 14.00 -17.17
N GLY A 510 -3.62 14.97 -16.45
CA GLY A 510 -3.89 16.40 -16.65
C GLY A 510 -5.13 16.96 -15.93
N ARG A 511 -6.01 16.10 -15.38
CA ARG A 511 -7.18 16.54 -14.60
C ARG A 511 -6.84 16.61 -13.12
N GLN A 512 -7.13 17.73 -12.48
CA GLN A 512 -7.06 17.84 -11.02
C GLN A 512 -8.20 17.04 -10.39
N THR A 513 -7.88 16.11 -9.50
CA THR A 513 -8.85 15.24 -8.82
C THR A 513 -9.02 15.58 -7.34
N ASP A 514 -8.06 16.31 -6.76
CA ASP A 514 -8.08 16.79 -5.37
C ASP A 514 -7.27 18.10 -5.29
N SER A 515 -7.62 18.99 -4.36
CA SER A 515 -6.98 20.30 -4.18
C SER A 515 -6.39 20.47 -2.77
N GLY A 516 -5.50 21.44 -2.62
CA GLY A 516 -4.77 21.70 -1.37
C GLY A 516 -3.49 20.85 -1.24
N ASP A 517 -2.87 20.85 -0.06
CA ASP A 517 -1.59 20.15 0.16
C ASP A 517 -1.73 18.63 0.05
N CYS A 518 -1.35 18.14 -1.13
CA CYS A 518 -1.40 16.74 -1.51
C CYS A 518 0.00 16.10 -1.56
N SER A 519 1.02 16.71 -0.96
CA SER A 519 2.41 16.20 -0.92
C SER A 519 2.62 15.01 0.05
N GLY A 520 1.52 14.44 0.54
CA GLY A 520 1.49 13.37 1.52
C GLY A 520 1.16 11.99 0.93
N PRO A 521 1.41 10.92 1.69
CA PRO A 521 1.25 9.55 1.20
C PRO A 521 -0.20 9.15 0.93
N ARG A 522 -1.19 9.81 1.55
CA ARG A 522 -2.62 9.58 1.24
C ARG A 522 -2.92 9.85 -0.23
N SER A 523 -2.51 11.02 -0.71
CA SER A 523 -2.69 11.45 -2.10
C SER A 523 -1.93 10.56 -3.08
N ALA A 524 -0.69 10.18 -2.73
CA ALA A 524 0.10 9.28 -3.57
C ALA A 524 -0.54 7.88 -3.69
N ARG A 525 -1.13 7.34 -2.61
CA ARG A 525 -1.90 6.08 -2.67
C ARG A 525 -3.12 6.19 -3.59
N ASN A 526 -3.82 7.33 -3.59
CA ASN A 526 -4.94 7.55 -4.50
C ASN A 526 -4.51 7.50 -5.97
N VAL A 527 -3.35 8.11 -6.29
CA VAL A 527 -2.76 8.02 -7.63
C VAL A 527 -2.38 6.58 -7.99
N LEU A 528 -1.73 5.84 -7.09
CA LEU A 528 -1.35 4.43 -7.34
C LEU A 528 -2.55 3.49 -7.48
N MET A 529 -3.74 3.88 -7.00
CA MET A 529 -4.98 3.12 -7.20
C MET A 529 -5.69 3.45 -8.53
N HIS A 530 -5.32 4.53 -9.21
CA HIS A 530 -6.03 4.98 -10.40
C HIS A 530 -5.61 4.18 -11.65
N PRO A 531 -6.52 3.48 -12.35
CA PRO A 531 -6.17 2.61 -13.48
C PRO A 531 -5.61 3.36 -14.69
N ASP A 532 -5.91 4.65 -14.83
CA ASP A 532 -5.35 5.50 -15.88
C ASP A 532 -3.97 6.11 -15.57
N VAL A 533 -3.14 5.42 -14.78
CA VAL A 533 -1.80 5.88 -14.43
C VAL A 533 -0.78 4.88 -14.95
N ASP A 534 -0.01 5.27 -15.96
CA ASP A 534 1.09 4.49 -16.53
C ASP A 534 2.44 4.81 -15.87
N ALA A 535 2.55 5.97 -15.23
CA ALA A 535 3.69 6.41 -14.42
C ALA A 535 3.25 7.43 -13.37
N ALA A 536 3.92 7.45 -12.22
CA ALA A 536 3.57 8.34 -11.13
C ALA A 536 4.75 9.21 -10.66
N VAL A 537 4.50 10.49 -10.38
CA VAL A 537 5.51 11.44 -9.88
C VAL A 537 5.02 12.09 -8.59
N PHE A 538 5.70 11.84 -7.48
CA PHE A 538 5.25 12.25 -6.15
C PHE A 538 6.16 13.29 -5.52
N GLU A 539 5.60 14.45 -5.21
CA GLU A 539 6.19 15.31 -4.18
C GLU A 539 6.11 14.59 -2.83
N THR A 540 7.26 14.34 -2.21
CA THR A 540 7.38 13.66 -0.92
C THR A 540 7.87 14.65 0.13
N ALA A 541 6.91 15.29 0.81
CA ALA A 541 7.20 16.28 1.83
C ALA A 541 7.56 15.67 3.18
N ARG A 542 8.31 16.44 3.97
CA ARG A 542 8.73 16.10 5.34
C ARG A 542 7.55 15.68 6.23
N GLY A 543 6.48 16.48 6.21
CA GLY A 543 5.31 16.25 7.04
C GLY A 543 4.60 14.94 6.72
N GLY A 544 4.51 14.56 5.44
CA GLY A 544 3.94 13.28 5.01
C GLY A 544 4.75 12.09 5.51
N LEU A 545 6.07 12.13 5.33
CA LEU A 545 6.99 11.09 5.79
C LEU A 545 6.89 10.83 7.29
N LEU A 546 6.83 11.88 8.12
CA LEU A 546 6.74 11.76 9.58
C LEU A 546 5.35 11.37 10.08
N ARG A 547 4.29 11.57 9.28
CA ARG A 547 2.94 11.21 9.70
C ARG A 547 2.61 9.75 9.40
N GLU A 548 3.06 9.25 8.25
CA GLU A 548 2.59 7.96 7.72
C GLU A 548 3.66 7.15 6.97
N GLY A 549 4.86 7.69 6.75
CA GLY A 549 5.88 7.09 5.88
C GLY A 549 5.61 7.30 4.38
N LEU A 550 6.20 6.45 3.55
CA LEU A 550 6.00 6.43 2.10
C LEU A 550 4.67 5.76 1.72
N ALA A 551 4.10 6.18 0.60
CA ALA A 551 2.92 5.57 -0.02
C ALA A 551 3.22 4.27 -0.78
N PHE A 552 4.50 4.01 -1.02
CA PHE A 552 5.02 2.93 -1.85
C PHE A 552 6.18 2.26 -1.11
N ASP A 553 6.38 0.97 -1.39
CA ASP A 553 7.47 0.18 -0.82
C ASP A 553 8.82 0.49 -1.49
N ARG A 554 8.81 0.79 -2.80
CA ARG A 554 9.97 1.27 -3.56
C ARG A 554 9.61 2.15 -4.74
N CYS A 555 10.53 3.03 -5.15
CA CYS A 555 10.41 3.85 -6.35
C CYS A 555 11.47 3.46 -7.41
N GLN A 556 11.17 3.76 -8.67
CA GLN A 556 12.12 3.59 -9.77
C GLN A 556 13.16 4.72 -9.75
N VAL A 557 12.74 5.93 -9.36
CA VAL A 557 13.64 7.09 -9.24
C VAL A 557 13.38 7.83 -7.93
N ALA A 558 14.46 8.19 -7.22
CA ALA A 558 14.42 9.13 -6.11
C ALA A 558 15.21 10.40 -6.49
N ILE A 559 14.54 11.54 -6.55
CA ILE A 559 15.17 12.84 -6.78
C ILE A 559 15.32 13.56 -5.45
N VAL A 560 16.53 14.04 -5.16
CA VAL A 560 16.79 14.93 -4.02
C VAL A 560 17.37 16.23 -4.55
N THR A 561 16.57 17.30 -4.50
CA THR A 561 16.93 18.59 -5.11
C THR A 561 17.97 19.36 -4.30
N ASN A 562 17.74 19.53 -3.00
CA ASN A 562 18.63 20.19 -2.05
C ASN A 562 18.12 19.99 -0.62
N LEU A 563 19.00 20.21 0.35
CA LEU A 563 18.74 20.33 1.77
C LEU A 563 19.04 21.75 2.26
N GLY A 564 20.14 22.35 1.77
CA GLY A 564 20.55 23.70 2.11
C GLY A 564 20.89 23.87 3.60
N ALA A 565 20.61 25.05 4.16
CA ALA A 565 20.69 25.30 5.61
C ALA A 565 19.62 24.53 6.42
N GLY A 566 18.71 23.84 5.72
CA GLY A 566 17.57 23.15 6.30
C GLY A 566 16.35 24.06 6.40
N ASP A 567 15.16 23.46 6.39
CA ASP A 567 13.90 24.14 6.60
C ASP A 567 13.03 23.33 7.56
N HIS A 568 12.16 24.01 8.31
CA HIS A 568 11.34 23.41 9.37
C HIS A 568 12.12 22.74 10.51
N LEU A 569 13.34 23.20 10.80
CA LEU A 569 14.12 22.74 11.95
C LEU A 569 13.46 23.21 13.25
N GLY A 570 13.44 22.35 14.28
CA GLY A 570 12.80 22.60 15.57
C GLY A 570 11.35 22.14 15.67
N LEU A 571 10.78 21.61 14.58
CA LEU A 571 9.40 21.11 14.55
C LEU A 571 9.37 19.59 14.59
N ASN A 572 8.40 18.96 15.27
CA ASN A 572 8.15 17.50 15.22
C ASN A 572 9.44 16.64 15.30
N TYR A 573 10.33 16.94 16.24
CA TYR A 573 11.57 16.18 16.52
C TYR A 573 12.59 16.11 15.36
N ILE A 574 12.54 17.05 14.43
CA ILE A 574 13.63 17.27 13.46
C ILE A 574 14.25 18.61 13.79
N THR A 575 15.42 18.59 14.40
CA THR A 575 16.02 19.78 15.01
C THR A 575 17.35 20.13 14.36
N THR A 576 18.03 19.13 13.79
CA THR A 576 19.29 19.30 13.07
C THR A 576 19.16 19.04 11.57
N LEU A 577 20.14 19.52 10.81
CA LEU A 577 20.28 19.18 9.39
C LEU A 577 20.53 17.67 9.20
N GLU A 578 21.20 17.03 10.14
CA GLU A 578 21.44 15.59 10.12
C GLU A 578 20.12 14.82 10.22
N ASP A 579 19.21 15.21 11.12
CA ASP A 579 17.88 14.60 11.23
C ASP A 579 17.10 14.74 9.92
N LEU A 580 17.17 15.94 9.30
CA LEU A 580 16.51 16.22 8.03
C LEU A 580 17.09 15.35 6.89
N LEU A 581 18.42 15.15 6.88
CA LEU A 581 19.08 14.25 5.94
C LEU A 581 18.60 12.81 6.14
N VAL A 582 18.57 12.31 7.37
CA VAL A 582 18.14 10.93 7.66
C VAL A 582 16.69 10.72 7.20
N LEU A 583 15.81 11.70 7.44
CA LEU A 583 14.43 11.67 7.01
C LEU A 583 14.28 11.71 5.49
N LYS A 584 14.91 12.65 4.79
CA LYS A 584 14.79 12.78 3.32
C LYS A 584 15.44 11.60 2.58
N ARG A 585 16.46 10.97 3.17
CA ARG A 585 17.11 9.79 2.61
C ARG A 585 16.16 8.57 2.52
N VAL A 586 15.02 8.56 3.21
CA VAL A 586 14.04 7.46 3.15
C VAL A 586 13.64 7.12 1.69
N ILE A 587 13.48 8.10 0.80
CA ILE A 587 13.19 7.78 -0.62
C ILE A 587 14.38 7.12 -1.33
N VAL A 588 15.61 7.52 -1.00
CA VAL A 588 16.85 6.97 -1.60
C VAL A 588 17.09 5.53 -1.14
N LEU A 589 16.82 5.25 0.14
CA LEU A 589 16.88 3.90 0.72
C LEU A 589 15.88 2.92 0.09
N ASN A 590 14.83 3.45 -0.54
CA ASN A 590 13.76 2.66 -1.16
C ASN A 590 13.73 2.82 -2.68
N VAL A 591 14.88 3.12 -3.30
CA VAL A 591 15.06 2.96 -4.74
C VAL A 591 15.08 1.46 -5.08
N ALA A 592 14.51 1.06 -6.21
CA ALA A 592 14.62 -0.32 -6.70
C ALA A 592 16.08 -0.67 -7.06
N GLN A 593 16.46 -1.95 -7.04
CA GLN A 593 17.82 -2.37 -7.46
C GLN A 593 18.14 -1.97 -8.91
N SER A 594 17.14 -1.98 -9.79
CA SER A 594 17.24 -1.47 -11.17
C SER A 594 16.93 0.03 -11.29
N GLY A 595 16.71 0.71 -10.16
CA GLY A 595 16.33 2.11 -10.07
C GLY A 595 17.53 3.06 -10.01
N MET A 596 17.22 4.34 -9.83
CA MET A 596 18.20 5.43 -9.84
C MET A 596 17.92 6.46 -8.74
N ALA A 597 18.96 6.91 -8.05
CA ALA A 597 18.91 8.18 -7.32
C ALA A 597 19.45 9.32 -8.20
N VAL A 598 18.70 10.41 -8.31
CA VAL A 598 19.10 11.64 -9.03
C VAL A 598 19.38 12.70 -7.99
N LEU A 599 20.67 13.01 -7.79
CA LEU A 599 21.17 13.74 -6.63
C LEU A 599 21.89 15.02 -7.06
N ASN A 600 21.60 16.13 -6.38
CA ASN A 600 22.33 17.37 -6.59
C ASN A 600 23.76 17.25 -6.07
N ALA A 601 24.74 17.49 -6.94
CA ALA A 601 26.16 17.41 -6.58
C ALA A 601 26.63 18.64 -5.79
N ASN A 602 25.94 19.78 -5.93
CA ASN A 602 26.28 21.03 -5.23
C ASN A 602 25.96 20.99 -3.72
N ASP A 603 25.15 20.03 -3.28
CA ASP A 603 24.76 19.90 -1.88
C ASP A 603 25.46 18.67 -1.25
N PRO A 604 26.45 18.87 -0.37
CA PRO A 604 27.19 17.77 0.25
C PRO A 604 26.31 16.79 1.05
N ALA A 605 25.24 17.29 1.66
CA ALA A 605 24.30 16.48 2.43
C ALA A 605 23.50 15.55 1.51
N VAL A 606 23.15 16.04 0.31
CA VAL A 606 22.53 15.23 -0.75
C VAL A 606 23.52 14.22 -1.33
N VAL A 607 24.76 14.62 -1.60
CA VAL A 607 25.82 13.72 -2.09
C VAL A 607 26.05 12.55 -1.13
N ALA A 608 26.02 12.80 0.18
CA ALA A 608 26.17 11.77 1.21
C ALA A 608 25.09 10.68 1.18
N MET A 609 23.94 10.94 0.53
CA MET A 609 22.88 9.93 0.35
C MET A 609 23.24 8.86 -0.67
N ALA A 610 24.15 9.13 -1.60
CA ALA A 610 24.49 8.23 -2.72
C ALA A 610 24.89 6.83 -2.26
N ARG A 611 25.67 6.72 -1.18
CA ARG A 611 26.11 5.42 -0.61
C ARG A 611 24.98 4.55 -0.05
N HIS A 612 23.79 5.12 0.14
CA HIS A 612 22.62 4.44 0.67
C HIS A 612 21.64 4.03 -0.43
N CYS A 613 21.89 4.42 -1.68
CA CYS A 613 21.06 3.98 -2.80
C CYS A 613 21.39 2.51 -3.14
N PRO A 614 20.39 1.62 -3.16
CA PRO A 614 20.59 0.24 -3.60
C PRO A 614 20.69 0.09 -5.13
N GLY A 615 20.31 1.11 -5.90
CA GLY A 615 20.41 1.15 -7.36
C GLY A 615 21.57 2.04 -7.84
N ASP A 616 21.45 2.55 -9.06
CA ASP A 616 22.44 3.46 -9.64
C ASP A 616 22.27 4.91 -9.13
N VAL A 617 23.29 5.74 -9.35
CA VAL A 617 23.25 7.17 -9.01
C VAL A 617 23.56 8.02 -10.25
N THR A 618 22.78 9.07 -10.45
CA THR A 618 23.04 10.16 -11.40
C THR A 618 23.25 11.44 -10.60
N PHE A 619 24.41 12.07 -10.76
CA PHE A 619 24.65 13.39 -10.18
C PHE A 619 24.31 14.48 -11.20
N PHE A 620 23.72 15.58 -10.71
CA PHE A 620 23.54 16.79 -11.50
C PHE A 620 24.15 18.01 -10.84
N ALA A 621 24.67 18.95 -11.64
CA ALA A 621 25.17 20.25 -11.21
C ALA A 621 25.25 21.21 -12.38
N LEU A 622 25.17 22.53 -12.13
CA LEU A 622 25.40 23.52 -13.19
C LEU A 622 26.83 23.46 -13.73
N ASP A 623 27.83 23.35 -12.86
CA ASP A 623 29.24 23.31 -13.26
C ASP A 623 29.68 21.92 -13.75
N ALA A 624 30.07 21.84 -15.03
CA ALA A 624 30.63 20.64 -15.66
C ALA A 624 31.89 20.11 -14.97
N ASN A 625 32.63 20.98 -14.26
CA ASN A 625 33.87 20.66 -13.56
C ASN A 625 33.67 20.41 -12.07
N HIS A 626 32.42 20.38 -11.58
CA HIS A 626 32.14 20.12 -10.17
C HIS A 626 32.82 18.81 -9.71
N PRO A 627 33.62 18.80 -8.63
CA PRO A 627 34.50 17.66 -8.30
C PRO A 627 33.78 16.31 -8.16
N VAL A 628 32.60 16.31 -7.51
CA VAL A 628 31.77 15.10 -7.35
C VAL A 628 31.29 14.60 -8.72
N LEU A 629 30.85 15.50 -9.58
CA LEU A 629 30.33 15.17 -10.91
C LEU A 629 31.46 14.68 -11.81
N ALA A 630 32.59 15.38 -11.84
CA ALA A 630 33.76 15.01 -12.63
C ALA A 630 34.30 13.63 -12.23
N THR A 631 34.38 13.33 -10.93
CA THR A 631 34.79 12.01 -10.41
C THR A 631 33.83 10.91 -10.86
N HIS A 632 32.52 11.15 -10.74
CA HIS A 632 31.49 10.19 -11.15
C HIS A 632 31.46 9.96 -12.66
N ARG A 633 31.65 11.03 -13.45
CA ARG A 633 31.79 11.01 -14.92
C ARG A 633 33.01 10.19 -15.34
N ALA A 634 34.15 10.36 -14.66
CA ALA A 634 35.37 9.60 -14.94
C ALA A 634 35.21 8.10 -14.71
N GLN A 635 34.29 7.68 -13.82
CA GLN A 635 33.91 6.28 -13.62
C GLN A 635 32.96 5.75 -14.72
N GLY A 636 32.63 6.56 -15.73
CA GLY A 636 31.69 6.21 -16.80
C GLY A 636 30.22 6.19 -16.38
N LYS A 637 29.90 6.71 -15.19
CA LYS A 637 28.53 6.75 -14.65
C LYS A 637 27.74 7.95 -15.20
N ARG A 638 26.42 7.95 -14.96
CA ARG A 638 25.50 8.97 -15.46
C ARG A 638 25.71 10.31 -14.74
N VAL A 639 25.81 11.38 -15.51
CA VAL A 639 25.84 12.76 -15.02
C VAL A 639 25.00 13.67 -15.90
N VAL A 640 24.46 14.75 -15.32
CA VAL A 640 23.72 15.80 -16.05
C VAL A 640 24.24 17.17 -15.64
N TYR A 641 24.70 17.99 -16.58
CA TYR A 641 25.33 19.28 -16.28
C TYR A 641 25.08 20.34 -17.36
N VAL A 642 25.57 21.56 -17.16
CA VAL A 642 25.56 22.61 -18.18
C VAL A 642 26.95 22.81 -18.76
N GLU A 643 27.04 22.87 -20.08
CA GLU A 643 28.28 23.17 -20.81
C GLU A 643 27.93 23.87 -22.13
N ASP A 644 28.64 24.95 -22.46
CA ASP A 644 28.44 25.75 -23.68
C ASP A 644 26.98 26.13 -23.96
N GLY A 645 26.25 26.56 -22.92
CA GLY A 645 24.85 26.97 -23.04
C GLY A 645 23.86 25.82 -23.32
N ALA A 646 24.27 24.57 -23.13
CA ALA A 646 23.42 23.40 -23.29
C ALA A 646 23.39 22.54 -22.03
N ILE A 647 22.26 21.88 -21.81
CA ILE A 647 22.12 20.76 -20.88
C ILE A 647 22.83 19.56 -21.53
N VAL A 648 23.73 18.92 -20.79
CA VAL A 648 24.50 17.77 -21.24
C VAL A 648 24.22 16.59 -20.32
N ALA A 649 23.66 15.52 -20.87
CA ALA A 649 23.50 14.24 -20.18
C ALA A 649 24.49 13.22 -20.74
N GLN A 650 25.32 12.65 -19.88
CA GLN A 650 26.44 11.80 -20.29
C GLN A 650 26.54 10.50 -19.49
N LYS A 651 26.80 9.38 -20.17
CA LYS A 651 27.16 8.07 -19.59
C LYS A 651 28.29 7.46 -20.41
N GLY A 652 29.49 7.36 -19.83
CA GLY A 652 30.68 6.93 -20.56
C GLY A 652 30.89 7.79 -21.81
N LYS A 653 30.81 7.16 -23.00
CA LYS A 653 30.94 7.82 -24.31
C LYS A 653 29.63 8.38 -24.88
N GLN A 654 28.48 8.00 -24.31
CA GLN A 654 27.18 8.49 -24.77
C GLN A 654 26.96 9.89 -24.21
N VAL A 655 26.63 10.84 -25.10
CA VAL A 655 26.39 12.25 -24.76
C VAL A 655 25.16 12.73 -25.51
N PHE A 656 24.23 13.36 -24.79
CA PHE A 656 23.06 14.03 -25.34
C PHE A 656 23.09 15.50 -24.92
N ARG A 657 22.77 16.41 -25.85
CA ARG A 657 22.82 17.86 -25.63
C ARG A 657 21.48 18.49 -26.00
N ILE A 658 20.99 19.38 -25.14
CA ILE A 658 19.77 20.17 -25.37
C ILE A 658 20.11 21.65 -25.10
N PRO A 659 20.00 22.55 -26.10
CA PRO A 659 20.30 23.97 -25.89
C PRO A 659 19.39 24.60 -24.83
N LEU A 660 19.96 25.36 -23.88
CA LEU A 660 19.17 26.10 -22.87
C LEU A 660 18.28 27.16 -23.52
N SER A 661 18.64 27.64 -24.71
CA SER A 661 17.81 28.54 -25.52
C SER A 661 16.45 27.93 -25.90
N GLU A 662 16.34 26.61 -25.91
CA GLU A 662 15.12 25.86 -26.21
C GLU A 662 14.35 25.47 -24.94
N VAL A 663 14.78 25.92 -23.75
CA VAL A 663 14.14 25.58 -22.47
C VAL A 663 13.59 26.85 -21.80
N PRO A 664 12.32 27.24 -22.09
CA PRO A 664 11.74 28.50 -21.62
C PRO A 664 11.80 28.70 -20.10
N LEU A 665 11.58 27.63 -19.32
CA LEU A 665 11.61 27.65 -17.86
C LEU A 665 12.90 28.26 -17.28
N THR A 666 14.03 28.09 -17.96
CA THR A 666 15.35 28.58 -17.49
C THR A 666 15.64 30.02 -17.89
N ARG A 667 14.83 30.60 -18.80
CA ARG A 667 15.11 31.84 -19.54
C ARG A 667 16.51 31.84 -20.14
N GLN A 668 16.79 30.86 -21.00
CA GLN A 668 18.10 30.70 -21.64
C GLN A 668 19.25 30.50 -20.64
N GLY A 669 18.98 29.81 -19.52
CA GLY A 669 19.95 29.56 -18.45
C GLY A 669 20.17 30.71 -17.46
N GLN A 670 19.45 31.84 -17.57
CA GLN A 670 19.60 32.98 -16.66
C GLN A 670 19.11 32.69 -15.23
N ILE A 671 18.18 31.74 -15.08
CA ILE A 671 17.63 31.34 -13.78
C ILE A 671 18.28 30.04 -13.33
N GLY A 672 19.31 30.16 -12.48
CA GLY A 672 20.15 29.03 -12.05
C GLY A 672 19.37 27.90 -11.37
N PHE A 673 18.56 28.21 -10.36
CA PHE A 673 17.78 27.20 -9.61
C PHE A 673 16.74 26.48 -10.49
N GLN A 674 16.17 27.16 -11.49
CA GLN A 674 15.29 26.50 -12.46
C GLN A 674 16.06 25.60 -13.41
N THR A 675 17.27 25.99 -13.78
CA THR A 675 18.17 25.13 -14.56
C THR A 675 18.50 23.86 -13.76
N GLU A 676 18.78 23.95 -12.46
CA GLU A 676 18.96 22.76 -11.60
C GLU A 676 17.72 21.85 -11.56
N ASN A 677 16.50 22.42 -11.42
CA ASN A 677 15.24 21.65 -11.49
C ASN A 677 15.10 20.91 -12.84
N VAL A 678 15.53 21.55 -13.94
CA VAL A 678 15.57 20.94 -15.28
C VAL A 678 16.57 19.78 -15.33
N LEU A 679 17.81 19.96 -14.84
CA LEU A 679 18.81 18.89 -14.82
C LEU A 679 18.32 17.67 -14.03
N ALA A 680 17.67 17.90 -12.88
CA ALA A 680 17.08 16.86 -12.06
C ALA A 680 15.96 16.09 -12.80
N SER A 681 15.06 16.83 -13.47
CA SER A 681 13.94 16.25 -14.23
C SER A 681 14.42 15.46 -15.46
N VAL A 682 15.44 15.95 -16.16
CA VAL A 682 16.09 15.25 -17.27
C VAL A 682 16.74 13.96 -16.78
N GLY A 683 17.46 14.01 -15.65
CA GLY A 683 18.05 12.82 -15.02
C GLY A 683 17.01 11.75 -14.68
N ALA A 684 15.84 12.17 -14.19
CA ALA A 684 14.75 11.26 -13.84
C ALA A 684 14.05 10.67 -15.06
N ALA A 685 13.74 11.48 -16.07
CA ALA A 685 13.17 11.03 -17.34
C ALA A 685 14.12 10.03 -18.03
N TRP A 686 15.41 10.32 -18.07
CA TRP A 686 16.41 9.41 -18.61
C TRP A 686 16.51 8.10 -17.81
N ALA A 687 16.34 8.16 -16.48
CA ALA A 687 16.37 6.98 -15.62
C ALA A 687 15.22 5.99 -15.88
N VAL A 688 14.06 6.48 -16.34
CA VAL A 688 12.92 5.64 -16.75
C VAL A 688 12.83 5.44 -18.27
N ASN A 689 13.92 5.71 -18.99
CA ASN A 689 14.08 5.51 -20.43
C ASN A 689 13.09 6.32 -21.31
N VAL A 690 12.80 7.56 -20.91
CA VAL A 690 12.13 8.51 -21.80
C VAL A 690 13.01 8.79 -23.01
N HIS A 691 12.44 8.77 -24.21
CA HIS A 691 13.17 9.06 -25.44
C HIS A 691 13.67 10.51 -25.46
N TRP A 692 14.88 10.75 -25.96
CA TRP A 692 15.48 12.09 -25.95
C TRP A 692 14.66 13.13 -26.72
N ASP A 693 14.01 12.73 -27.83
CA ASP A 693 13.11 13.62 -28.56
C ASP A 693 11.91 14.07 -27.71
N ALA A 694 11.35 13.16 -26.91
CA ALA A 694 10.26 13.48 -25.98
C ALA A 694 10.75 14.36 -24.81
N ILE A 695 11.98 14.14 -24.32
CA ILE A 695 12.60 15.02 -23.33
C ILE A 695 12.76 16.44 -23.90
N ALA A 696 13.34 16.57 -25.10
CA ALA A 696 13.54 17.87 -25.75
C ALA A 696 12.21 18.58 -26.02
N GLN A 697 11.23 17.89 -26.58
CA GLN A 697 9.89 18.43 -26.81
C GLN A 697 9.19 18.84 -25.50
N GLY A 698 9.28 18.01 -24.46
CA GLY A 698 8.72 18.32 -23.16
C GLY A 698 9.35 19.57 -22.54
N LEU A 699 10.68 19.70 -22.60
CA LEU A 699 11.39 20.89 -22.12
C LEU A 699 10.99 22.16 -22.89
N ALA A 700 10.87 22.06 -24.22
CA ALA A 700 10.53 23.19 -25.08
C ALA A 700 9.09 23.70 -24.88
N THR A 701 8.18 22.84 -24.42
CA THR A 701 6.76 23.16 -24.24
C THR A 701 6.37 23.49 -22.81
N PHE A 702 7.29 23.32 -21.84
CA PHE A 702 7.03 23.63 -20.44
C PHE A 702 7.36 25.11 -20.14
N ILE A 703 6.33 25.88 -19.82
CA ILE A 703 6.41 27.31 -19.54
C ILE A 703 6.10 27.62 -18.06
N SER A 704 6.74 28.67 -17.53
CA SER A 704 6.59 29.09 -16.13
C SER A 704 5.39 30.03 -15.93
N ASP A 705 4.20 29.59 -16.35
CA ASP A 705 2.96 30.33 -16.17
C ASP A 705 2.13 29.82 -14.97
N ILE A 706 1.00 30.50 -14.71
CA ILE A 706 0.10 30.19 -13.58
C ILE A 706 -0.47 28.77 -13.71
N GLN A 707 -0.60 28.22 -14.92
CA GLN A 707 -1.12 26.87 -15.13
C GLN A 707 -0.03 25.80 -14.96
N GLY A 708 1.18 26.11 -15.43
CA GLY A 708 2.36 25.25 -15.41
C GLY A 708 2.90 25.09 -14.00
N VAL A 709 3.31 26.17 -13.35
CA VAL A 709 3.92 26.19 -12.00
C VAL A 709 3.49 27.45 -11.22
N PRO A 710 2.27 27.45 -10.64
CA PRO A 710 1.75 28.61 -9.91
C PRO A 710 2.63 28.94 -8.69
N GLY A 711 3.01 30.21 -8.56
CA GLY A 711 3.80 30.75 -7.46
C GLY A 711 5.25 30.28 -7.47
N ARG A 712 5.79 29.91 -8.64
CA ARG A 712 7.18 29.47 -8.81
C ARG A 712 7.83 30.29 -9.92
N PHE A 713 8.28 31.49 -9.56
CA PHE A 713 8.92 32.46 -10.44
C PHE A 713 8.07 32.79 -11.67
N ASN A 714 6.81 33.16 -11.44
CA ASN A 714 5.93 33.62 -12.52
C ASN A 714 6.22 35.08 -12.83
N VAL A 715 6.53 35.38 -14.10
CA VAL A 715 6.93 36.72 -14.53
C VAL A 715 5.81 37.41 -15.30
N PHE A 716 5.55 38.67 -14.98
CA PHE A 716 4.55 39.51 -15.62
C PHE A 716 5.17 40.83 -16.07
N ASP A 717 4.57 41.46 -17.08
CA ASP A 717 4.83 42.86 -17.43
C ASP A 717 3.73 43.74 -16.85
N TYR A 718 4.09 44.81 -16.17
CA TYR A 718 3.16 45.80 -15.64
C TYR A 718 3.66 47.20 -15.92
N LYS A 719 3.02 47.90 -16.88
CA LYS A 719 3.38 49.26 -17.29
C LYS A 719 4.87 49.41 -17.65
N GLY A 720 5.47 48.38 -18.26
CA GLY A 720 6.89 48.34 -18.60
C GLY A 720 7.85 48.05 -17.44
N ALA A 721 7.34 47.69 -16.25
CA ALA A 721 8.10 47.10 -15.15
C ALA A 721 7.97 45.57 -15.15
N THR A 722 8.98 44.88 -14.64
CA THR A 722 8.97 43.41 -14.49
C THR A 722 8.43 43.03 -13.11
N LEU A 723 7.34 42.27 -13.05
CA LEU A 723 6.85 41.67 -11.81
C LEU A 723 7.21 40.20 -11.75
N ILE A 724 7.59 39.71 -10.57
CA ILE A 724 7.91 38.31 -10.31
C ILE A 724 7.11 37.89 -9.09
N ALA A 725 6.28 36.86 -9.21
CA ALA A 725 5.58 36.24 -8.10
C ALA A 725 6.21 34.88 -7.74
N ASP A 726 6.57 34.68 -6.48
CA ASP A 726 7.21 33.45 -6.00
C ASP A 726 6.82 33.11 -4.56
N TYR A 727 6.86 31.84 -4.18
CA TYR A 727 6.50 31.32 -2.86
C TYR A 727 7.71 31.10 -1.92
N GLY A 728 8.92 31.48 -2.36
CA GLY A 728 10.13 31.31 -1.58
C GLY A 728 10.03 31.95 -0.20
N HIS A 729 10.20 31.16 0.87
CA HIS A 729 9.93 31.57 2.25
C HIS A 729 11.02 31.14 3.26
N ASN A 730 12.16 30.65 2.76
CA ASN A 730 13.33 30.30 3.58
C ASN A 730 14.58 31.00 3.04
N PRO A 731 15.63 31.22 3.86
CA PRO A 731 16.82 31.96 3.46
C PRO A 731 17.46 31.48 2.15
N ASP A 732 17.55 30.16 1.93
CA ASP A 732 18.14 29.59 0.70
C ASP A 732 17.28 29.91 -0.54
N ALA A 733 15.95 29.85 -0.42
CA ALA A 733 15.05 30.24 -1.50
C ALA A 733 15.19 31.73 -1.82
N ILE A 734 15.26 32.58 -0.80
CA ILE A 734 15.47 34.03 -0.97
C ILE A 734 16.81 34.32 -1.65
N ALA A 735 17.89 33.64 -1.24
CA ALA A 735 19.20 33.77 -1.89
C ALA A 735 19.16 33.38 -3.37
N ALA A 736 18.48 32.28 -3.71
CA ALA A 736 18.31 31.83 -5.09
C ALA A 736 17.49 32.83 -5.93
N LEU A 737 16.45 33.43 -5.34
CA LEU A 737 15.66 34.48 -5.99
C LEU A 737 16.48 35.75 -6.21
N VAL A 738 17.27 36.17 -5.22
CA VAL A 738 18.21 37.31 -5.34
C VAL A 738 19.18 37.08 -6.50
N GLN A 739 19.80 35.90 -6.57
CA GLN A 739 20.71 35.56 -7.67
C GLN A 739 20.01 35.61 -9.04
N ALA A 740 18.76 35.19 -9.13
CA ALA A 740 18.00 35.26 -10.37
C ALA A 740 17.66 36.71 -10.78
N VAL A 741 17.23 37.55 -9.84
CA VAL A 741 16.91 38.96 -10.13
C VAL A 741 18.17 39.81 -10.37
N ASP A 742 19.33 39.39 -9.85
CA ASP A 742 20.61 40.02 -10.13
C ASP A 742 21.00 39.93 -11.60
N ASN A 743 20.60 38.85 -12.27
CA ASN A 743 20.80 38.65 -13.70
C ASN A 743 19.75 39.38 -14.57
N MET A 744 18.82 40.12 -13.96
CA MET A 744 17.75 40.84 -14.67
C MET A 744 17.98 42.35 -14.66
N PRO A 745 17.72 43.04 -15.79
CA PRO A 745 17.84 44.49 -15.85
C PRO A 745 16.77 45.12 -14.96
N ALA A 746 17.20 46.03 -14.08
CA ALA A 746 16.32 46.79 -13.22
C ALA A 746 16.93 48.16 -12.90
N LYS A 747 16.16 49.24 -13.09
CA LYS A 747 16.56 50.58 -12.62
C LYS A 747 16.42 50.70 -11.11
N LYS A 748 15.32 50.16 -10.58
CA LYS A 748 15.01 50.05 -9.17
C LYS A 748 14.40 48.69 -8.87
N ARG A 749 14.70 48.13 -7.70
CA ARG A 749 14.20 46.84 -7.23
C ARG A 749 13.33 47.01 -5.99
N VAL A 750 12.11 46.51 -6.06
CA VAL A 750 11.14 46.48 -4.97
C VAL A 750 10.89 45.03 -4.58
N VAL A 751 10.79 44.73 -3.28
CA VAL A 751 10.33 43.42 -2.80
C VAL A 751 9.16 43.56 -1.85
N VAL A 752 8.17 42.67 -1.98
CA VAL A 752 7.07 42.47 -1.04
C VAL A 752 7.30 41.15 -0.32
N ILE A 753 7.37 41.16 1.01
CA ILE A 753 7.69 39.97 1.81
C ILE A 753 6.87 39.91 3.10
N SER A 754 6.48 38.69 3.47
CA SER A 754 6.11 38.31 4.84
C SER A 754 6.97 37.13 5.30
N GLY A 755 6.86 36.78 6.59
CA GLY A 755 7.60 35.68 7.20
C GLY A 755 6.67 34.58 7.72
N ALA A 756 7.05 33.33 7.52
CA ALA A 756 6.33 32.21 8.11
C ALA A 756 6.61 32.14 9.62
N GLY A 757 5.60 32.40 10.45
CA GLY A 757 5.75 32.48 11.92
C GLY A 757 6.23 31.19 12.59
N ASP A 758 6.08 30.03 11.95
CA ASP A 758 6.54 28.72 12.43
C ASP A 758 8.04 28.45 12.15
N ARG A 759 8.82 29.47 11.78
CA ARG A 759 10.27 29.41 11.58
C ARG A 759 11.05 29.94 12.78
N ARG A 760 12.35 29.60 12.86
CA ARG A 760 13.22 30.13 13.91
C ARG A 760 13.44 31.62 13.69
N ASP A 761 13.64 32.37 14.76
CA ASP A 761 13.86 33.83 14.68
C ASP A 761 14.99 34.19 13.72
N GLN A 762 16.09 33.43 13.78
CA GLN A 762 17.24 33.66 12.92
C GLN A 762 16.91 33.46 11.44
N ASP A 763 16.10 32.44 11.10
CA ASP A 763 15.70 32.19 9.71
C ASP A 763 14.83 33.33 9.15
N ILE A 764 14.04 33.99 10.00
CA ILE A 764 13.24 35.15 9.60
C ILE A 764 14.14 36.38 9.38
N ARG A 765 15.11 36.62 10.27
CA ARG A 765 16.10 37.71 10.12
C ARG A 765 16.96 37.55 8.87
N ASP A 766 17.42 36.33 8.60
CA ASP A 766 18.32 36.04 7.49
C ASP A 766 17.66 36.36 6.14
N GLN A 767 16.35 36.12 6.00
CA GLN A 767 15.60 36.43 4.77
C GLN A 767 15.72 37.90 4.39
N THR A 768 15.45 38.82 5.32
CA THR A 768 15.54 40.26 5.02
C THR A 768 16.97 40.77 5.04
N GLN A 769 17.90 40.13 5.75
CA GLN A 769 19.33 40.44 5.62
C GLN A 769 19.84 40.18 4.19
N ILE A 770 19.36 39.12 3.55
CA ILE A 770 19.67 38.80 2.15
C ILE A 770 19.01 39.83 1.23
N LEU A 771 17.71 40.08 1.40
CA LEU A 771 16.97 41.07 0.57
C LEU A 771 17.54 42.49 0.71
N GLY A 772 17.99 42.87 1.90
CA GLY A 772 18.53 44.19 2.22
C GLY A 772 19.78 44.57 1.42
N LYS A 773 20.46 43.57 0.85
CA LYS A 773 21.64 43.74 -0.02
C LYS A 773 21.24 43.92 -1.49
N ALA A 774 20.05 43.47 -1.88
CA ALA A 774 19.65 43.33 -3.29
C ALA A 774 18.51 44.26 -3.71
N PHE A 775 17.68 44.74 -2.77
CA PHE A 775 16.48 45.54 -3.06
C PHE A 775 16.57 46.97 -2.49
N ASP A 776 16.02 47.93 -3.24
CA ASP A 776 16.00 49.36 -2.88
C ASP A 776 14.83 49.67 -1.93
N ASP A 777 13.65 49.11 -2.22
CA ASP A 777 12.45 49.20 -1.40
C ASP A 777 12.06 47.80 -0.88
N VAL A 778 11.82 47.69 0.43
CA VAL A 778 11.35 46.45 1.08
C VAL A 778 10.02 46.73 1.77
N LEU A 779 8.95 46.10 1.27
CA LEU A 779 7.60 46.23 1.79
C LEU A 779 7.28 44.97 2.61
N LEU A 780 7.19 45.15 3.92
CA LEU A 780 6.91 44.08 4.88
C LEU A 780 5.41 44.01 5.11
N TYR A 781 4.81 42.83 4.94
CA TYR A 781 3.39 42.64 5.21
C TYR A 781 3.10 41.58 6.26
N GLN A 782 1.96 41.72 6.92
CA GLN A 782 1.44 40.76 7.88
C GLN A 782 -0.04 40.47 7.61
N ASP A 783 -0.39 39.18 7.60
CA ASP A 783 -1.77 38.68 7.53
C ASP A 783 -2.26 38.12 8.87
N ALA A 784 -3.51 37.67 8.93
CA ALA A 784 -4.14 37.17 10.16
C ALA A 784 -3.54 35.85 10.71
N CYS A 785 -2.76 35.10 9.93
CA CYS A 785 -2.22 33.79 10.33
C CYS A 785 -0.76 33.87 10.82
N GLN A 786 -0.55 34.12 12.11
CA GLN A 786 0.79 34.26 12.71
C GLN A 786 1.49 32.92 13.09
N ARG A 787 0.85 31.78 12.83
CA ARG A 787 1.39 30.42 13.05
C ARG A 787 2.05 30.19 14.43
N GLY A 788 1.47 30.78 15.48
CA GLY A 788 1.91 30.60 16.87
C GLY A 788 2.71 31.77 17.46
N ARG A 789 2.96 32.84 16.68
CA ARG A 789 3.55 34.09 17.15
C ARG A 789 2.50 35.16 17.46
N GLU A 790 2.89 36.17 18.23
CA GLU A 790 2.05 37.34 18.50
C GLU A 790 1.99 38.30 17.30
N ASP A 791 0.92 39.09 17.20
CA ASP A 791 0.79 40.08 16.13
C ASP A 791 1.94 41.11 16.17
N GLY A 792 2.60 41.33 15.03
CA GLY A 792 3.73 42.25 14.88
C GLY A 792 5.09 41.63 15.18
N GLU A 793 5.14 40.45 15.78
CA GLU A 793 6.40 39.78 16.14
C GLU A 793 7.23 39.41 14.90
N VAL A 794 6.58 38.84 13.87
CA VAL A 794 7.22 38.50 12.60
C VAL A 794 7.76 39.75 11.89
N LEU A 795 6.99 40.83 11.85
CA LEU A 795 7.43 42.11 11.27
C LEU A 795 8.63 42.69 12.01
N GLY A 796 8.64 42.56 13.35
CA GLY A 796 9.78 42.95 14.19
C GLY A 796 11.06 42.23 13.76
N LEU A 797 11.02 40.91 13.63
CA LEU A 797 12.17 40.09 13.20
C LEU A 797 12.63 40.40 11.77
N LEU A 798 11.68 40.57 10.83
CA LEU A 798 11.99 40.97 9.46
C LEU A 798 12.68 42.35 9.44
N ARG A 799 12.25 43.29 10.28
CA ARG A 799 12.88 44.60 10.40
C ARG A 799 14.28 44.52 11.02
N GLU A 800 14.48 43.66 12.02
CA GLU A 800 15.81 43.42 12.60
C GLU A 800 16.81 42.97 11.54
N GLY A 801 16.42 42.09 10.61
CA GLY A 801 17.28 41.65 9.52
C GLY A 801 17.68 42.76 8.53
N LEU A 802 16.92 43.85 8.44
CA LEU A 802 17.22 45.02 7.60
C LEU A 802 18.17 46.03 8.28
N GLN A 803 18.51 45.84 9.55
CA GLN A 803 19.44 46.73 10.23
C GLN A 803 20.82 46.65 9.56
N GLY A 804 21.32 47.81 9.11
CA GLY A 804 22.60 47.88 8.38
C GLY A 804 22.52 47.38 6.93
N ALA A 805 21.32 47.34 6.33
CA ALA A 805 21.14 47.04 4.91
C ALA A 805 22.01 47.94 4.02
N LEU A 806 22.67 47.33 3.01
CA LEU A 806 23.62 48.03 2.14
C LEU A 806 22.94 48.77 0.98
N ARG A 807 21.77 48.30 0.55
CA ARG A 807 21.05 48.83 -0.61
C ARG A 807 19.67 49.38 -0.27
N THR A 808 18.98 48.77 0.68
CA THR A 808 17.63 49.19 1.05
C THR A 808 17.64 50.59 1.64
N THR A 809 16.88 51.49 1.02
CA THR A 809 16.71 52.88 1.46
C THR A 809 15.28 53.17 1.93
N HIS A 810 14.33 52.29 1.61
CA HIS A 810 12.94 52.42 2.01
C HIS A 810 12.40 51.11 2.58
N VAL A 811 11.78 51.19 3.76
CA VAL A 811 11.09 50.08 4.41
C VAL A 811 9.71 50.56 4.84
N GLN A 812 8.68 49.76 4.58
CA GLN A 812 7.30 50.07 4.97
C GLN A 812 6.58 48.82 5.47
N ASP A 813 5.89 48.94 6.60
CA ASP A 813 5.01 47.93 7.15
C ASP A 813 3.59 48.10 6.63
N ILE A 814 2.94 47.00 6.27
CA ILE A 814 1.64 46.99 5.62
C ILE A 814 0.79 45.85 6.21
N GLN A 815 -0.49 46.12 6.47
CA GLN A 815 -1.43 45.08 6.86
C GLN A 815 -2.13 44.53 5.61
N GLY A 816 -2.06 43.21 5.42
CA GLY A 816 -2.68 42.52 4.30
C GLY A 816 -1.78 42.38 3.06
N GLU A 817 -1.68 41.15 2.54
CA GLU A 817 -0.92 40.83 1.31
C GLU A 817 -1.34 41.70 0.10
N PHE A 818 -2.64 41.79 -0.20
CA PHE A 818 -3.13 42.53 -1.38
C PHE A 818 -2.88 44.04 -1.31
N ASN A 819 -2.95 44.61 -0.11
CA ASN A 819 -2.63 46.02 0.12
C ASN A 819 -1.14 46.28 -0.14
N ALA A 820 -0.28 45.34 0.28
CA ALA A 820 1.16 45.44 0.03
C ALA A 820 1.48 45.34 -1.46
N ILE A 821 0.80 44.45 -2.19
CA ILE A 821 0.89 44.37 -3.65
C ILE A 821 0.47 45.70 -4.30
N ASP A 822 -0.66 46.29 -3.92
CA ASP A 822 -1.11 47.57 -4.49
C ASP A 822 -0.13 48.71 -4.24
N ILE A 823 0.41 48.80 -3.02
CA ILE A 823 1.42 49.81 -2.67
C ILE A 823 2.70 49.58 -3.49
N ALA A 824 3.12 48.32 -3.68
CA ALA A 824 4.26 47.99 -4.52
C ALA A 824 4.03 48.46 -5.97
N LEU A 825 2.90 48.08 -6.56
CA LEU A 825 2.54 48.41 -7.94
C LEU A 825 2.42 49.92 -8.18
N ALA A 826 1.94 50.69 -7.21
CA ALA A 826 1.83 52.14 -7.30
C ALA A 826 3.20 52.85 -7.32
N ARG A 827 4.26 52.19 -6.86
CA ARG A 827 5.63 52.74 -6.78
C ARG A 827 6.50 52.40 -7.99
N LEU A 828 6.02 51.55 -8.91
CA LEU A 828 6.81 51.08 -10.05
C LEU A 828 6.81 52.09 -11.20
N SER A 829 7.98 52.24 -11.81
CA SER A 829 8.21 52.98 -13.05
C SER A 829 8.71 52.05 -14.17
N PRO A 830 8.63 52.46 -15.45
CA PRO A 830 9.14 51.66 -16.55
C PRO A 830 10.63 51.32 -16.41
N GLY A 831 10.94 50.02 -16.45
CA GLY A 831 12.27 49.44 -16.24
C GLY A 831 12.59 49.06 -14.79
N ASP A 832 11.64 49.20 -13.86
CA ASP A 832 11.78 48.69 -12.49
C ASP A 832 11.47 47.18 -12.42
N LEU A 833 11.90 46.55 -11.34
CA LEU A 833 11.62 45.14 -11.03
C LEU A 833 10.98 45.02 -9.66
N CYS A 834 9.90 44.23 -9.56
CA CYS A 834 9.23 43.92 -8.31
C CYS A 834 9.20 42.41 -8.07
N LEU A 835 9.75 41.96 -6.95
CA LEU A 835 9.59 40.59 -6.46
C LEU A 835 8.48 40.57 -5.41
N ILE A 836 7.48 39.71 -5.59
CA ILE A 836 6.36 39.54 -4.68
C ILE A 836 6.43 38.13 -4.11
N LEU A 837 6.72 38.04 -2.82
CA LEU A 837 6.70 36.78 -2.09
C LEU A 837 5.29 36.53 -1.58
N ILE A 838 4.57 35.67 -2.29
CA ILE A 838 3.15 35.39 -2.09
C ILE A 838 2.96 34.28 -1.06
N ASP A 839 1.98 34.44 -0.16
CA ASP A 839 1.57 33.39 0.78
C ASP A 839 0.30 32.69 0.25
N GLN A 840 -0.71 33.47 -0.18
CA GLN A 840 -1.93 32.98 -0.79
C GLN A 840 -1.75 32.81 -2.32
N VAL A 841 -1.10 31.71 -2.73
CA VAL A 841 -0.64 31.51 -4.11
C VAL A 841 -1.74 31.73 -5.16
N GLU A 842 -2.93 31.13 -4.99
CA GLU A 842 -3.99 31.22 -6.00
C GLU A 842 -4.59 32.63 -6.05
N GLU A 843 -4.93 33.20 -4.89
CA GLU A 843 -5.56 34.50 -4.76
C GLU A 843 -4.62 35.64 -5.18
N ALA A 844 -3.35 35.58 -4.79
CA ALA A 844 -2.34 36.58 -5.16
C ALA A 844 -2.05 36.57 -6.65
N LEU A 845 -1.92 35.40 -7.28
CA LEU A 845 -1.73 35.32 -8.74
C LEU A 845 -2.94 35.80 -9.51
N ALA A 846 -4.15 35.48 -9.05
CA ALA A 846 -5.39 36.01 -9.64
C ALA A 846 -5.43 37.54 -9.54
N TYR A 847 -5.10 38.08 -8.37
CA TYR A 847 -5.05 39.52 -8.11
C TYR A 847 -4.03 40.25 -9.00
N ILE A 848 -2.79 39.75 -9.06
CA ILE A 848 -1.74 40.30 -9.92
C ILE A 848 -2.17 40.26 -11.39
N THR A 849 -2.77 39.16 -11.83
CA THR A 849 -3.26 39.01 -13.21
C THR A 849 -4.33 40.03 -13.55
N GLU A 850 -5.27 40.29 -12.62
CA GLU A 850 -6.30 41.31 -12.80
C GLU A 850 -5.67 42.71 -12.95
N LYS A 851 -4.70 43.06 -12.10
CA LYS A 851 -4.01 44.36 -12.15
C LYS A 851 -3.23 44.54 -13.45
N VAL A 852 -2.54 43.50 -13.91
CA VAL A 852 -1.81 43.49 -15.19
C VAL A 852 -2.78 43.70 -16.36
N LYS A 853 -3.90 42.98 -16.39
CA LYS A 853 -4.93 43.17 -17.43
C LYS A 853 -5.55 44.56 -17.40
N ALA A 854 -5.86 45.10 -16.22
CA ALA A 854 -6.39 46.45 -16.08
C ALA A 854 -5.41 47.52 -16.61
N SER A 855 -4.10 47.31 -16.43
CA SER A 855 -3.06 48.24 -16.88
C SER A 855 -2.77 48.22 -18.39
N THR A 856 -3.16 47.15 -19.09
CA THR A 856 -2.98 47.03 -20.55
C THR A 856 -4.19 47.53 -21.33
N ALA A 857 -5.34 47.69 -20.66
CA ALA A 857 -6.56 48.27 -21.21
C ALA A 857 -6.63 49.81 -21.07
N SER A 858 -5.77 50.40 -20.25
CA SER A 858 -5.59 51.85 -20.03
C SER A 858 -4.39 52.38 -20.78
#